data_AF-A0A916Y9H2-F1
#
_entry.id   AF-A0A916Y9H2-F1
#
_cell.length_a   1.000
_cell.length_b   1.000
_cell.length_c   1.000
_cell.angle_alpha   90.00
_cell.angle_beta   90.00
_cell.angle_gamma   90.00
#
_symmetry.space_group_name_H-M   'P 1'
#
loop_
_entity.id
_entity.type
_entity.pdbx_description
1 polymer ?
#
loop_
_entity_poly.entity_id
_entity_poly.type
_entity_poly.pdbx_seq_one_letter_code
_entity_poly.pdbx_strand_id
1 'polypeptide(L)'
;MAQPTLVASLLAVPSYQLVQLTGAANSYQLTAQGSYRIEALGGNDIVTVLVGTSGNDQLIGGDGNDQLRAAQTDDFLDGGTGTDTLDGGDGNDILRGGSGGDTLIGGGGIDTADYATSGAAVTVMLASDPARTARGSGGDAAGDTIGGIENVIGSAFNDLLGGNKLDNQLVGNAGNDTLRGLDGNDVLIGDAMLDVDQNGVPDDEDNDGVPDGTDTATTGGADLLDGGFGNDRLFGGGGNDTLLGGFGNDILHGGHGNDLLSAGDGDDLLHGGEGDDELIGSLGNDILNGGGGNDTLNGSIGDDTLNGGEGDDDLNSGDGADILNGDDGNDSLLASGGSDVLSGGTGNDVLDGGDGDDILNGDDGDDRLIGGLGADQLNGGAGIDTADYSTSGSAVGIDLLNGIAVGGAAGDVLTGIENLIGSGLADQLIGDGGNNTLTGGAGADLLVGQSGFDTADYSGSATAVTIQLNSTVADPVAVGTGLGGDAEGDQLQLIERVIGSAFADMLIGGGLADTFVGGVGADQLTGGDGVDTAEYSTSSAAVTVSLDAAATTVGSGGDAAGDQLTGIENLIGSAFADSLVGSTEANRLDGGAGDDFLRGGAGADRLLGSSGTDTADYSTSGAGVIVSLFASDDPTIVTTGSGGDAQGDQLSQIENLVGSNFVDQLIGGAGVNRLEAGGGNDLLRGDQGADFLIGGDGVDTASYSNSDAAVSIALIDGVTVTGTGGHAQGDQLSTIENLIGSAFGDLLIGSASANTLQGGGGDDLLRGGGGADVLVGGDGFDTADYSTSAAAIAIQLTANPASAAVGTGGDAQGDQLNTIEALIGSAFNDQMRGSTVANKLVSGAGNDLLQGGSGADLIVANGTGTKSLYGEGFADGGTAGQDTFRILGGTNNIIFDYQTGEDLQLNSLTSVALSQITVNGTAVLAGRFIGATHSTFVILGTPTNVPAAQAALATLVNNDLFVDPGLIA
;
A
#
# COMPACT_ATOMS: atom_id res chain seq x y z
N MET A 1 16.90 -103.59 -46.24
CA MET A 1 18.27 -103.58 -45.68
C MET A 1 18.22 -102.83 -44.35
N ALA A 2 19.03 -103.23 -43.38
CA ALA A 2 18.77 -103.13 -41.94
C ALA A 2 19.74 -102.21 -41.17
N GLN A 3 19.25 -101.73 -40.00
CA GLN A 3 19.93 -101.07 -38.83
C GLN A 3 20.49 -99.64 -39.06
N PRO A 4 20.58 -98.74 -38.04
CA PRO A 4 20.63 -98.99 -36.57
C PRO A 4 19.74 -98.08 -35.65
N THR A 5 19.58 -98.42 -34.36
CA THR A 5 18.80 -97.65 -33.34
C THR A 5 19.32 -97.75 -31.89
N LEU A 6 19.38 -96.59 -31.19
CA LEU A 6 18.91 -96.23 -29.79
C LEU A 6 19.62 -96.82 -28.51
N VAL A 7 19.83 -96.19 -27.32
CA VAL A 7 19.56 -94.88 -26.62
C VAL A 7 20.42 -94.73 -25.32
N ALA A 8 20.64 -93.46 -24.89
CA ALA A 8 20.84 -92.86 -23.53
C ALA A 8 22.22 -92.85 -22.83
N SER A 9 22.82 -91.65 -22.73
CA SER A 9 22.73 -90.70 -21.58
C SER A 9 23.50 -89.43 -21.95
N LEU A 10 22.86 -88.41 -22.53
CA LEU A 10 22.46 -87.14 -21.90
C LEU A 10 23.26 -86.69 -20.66
N LEU A 11 23.71 -85.43 -20.73
CA LEU A 11 24.29 -84.57 -19.69
C LEU A 11 25.73 -84.85 -19.28
N ALA A 12 26.65 -84.66 -20.22
CA ALA A 12 27.93 -84.06 -19.86
C ALA A 12 27.67 -82.57 -19.61
N VAL A 13 27.65 -82.21 -18.33
CA VAL A 13 27.68 -80.84 -17.82
C VAL A 13 28.75 -80.04 -18.57
N PRO A 14 28.43 -78.93 -19.26
CA PRO A 14 29.40 -77.87 -19.44
C PRO A 14 29.51 -77.15 -18.10
N SER A 15 30.60 -77.44 -17.41
CA SER A 15 31.06 -76.74 -16.23
C SER A 15 31.85 -75.50 -16.67
N TYR A 16 31.29 -74.32 -16.45
CA TYR A 16 31.98 -73.05 -16.17
C TYR A 16 30.98 -72.27 -15.31
N GLN A 17 31.18 -71.84 -14.07
CA GLN A 17 32.34 -71.74 -13.18
C GLN A 17 33.55 -71.03 -13.78
N LEU A 18 33.46 -69.70 -13.88
CA LEU A 18 34.54 -68.87 -13.35
C LEU A 18 34.04 -67.45 -13.02
N VAL A 19 33.52 -67.31 -11.80
CA VAL A 19 33.63 -66.06 -11.06
C VAL A 19 35.08 -66.08 -10.54
N GLN A 20 36.03 -65.55 -11.30
CA GLN A 20 37.43 -65.48 -10.84
C GLN A 20 37.60 -64.22 -10.01
N LEU A 21 37.13 -64.30 -8.77
CA LEU A 21 37.29 -63.26 -7.76
C LEU A 21 38.62 -63.50 -7.05
N THR A 22 39.56 -62.57 -7.19
CA THR A 22 40.91 -62.72 -6.65
C THR A 22 41.05 -62.19 -5.22
N GLY A 23 39.97 -61.62 -4.65
CA GLY A 23 39.88 -61.05 -3.31
C GLY A 23 39.05 -61.83 -2.28
N ALA A 24 39.36 -61.66 -0.99
CA ALA A 24 38.60 -62.24 0.13
C ALA A 24 37.35 -61.42 0.53
N ALA A 25 37.13 -60.27 -0.12
CA ALA A 25 36.04 -59.32 0.16
C ALA A 25 34.87 -59.42 -0.84
N ASN A 26 35.02 -60.21 -1.89
CA ASN A 26 34.11 -60.23 -3.04
C ASN A 26 32.85 -61.07 -2.73
N SER A 27 31.70 -60.66 -3.25
CA SER A 27 30.40 -61.29 -2.96
C SER A 27 29.53 -61.44 -4.21
N TYR A 28 28.60 -62.41 -4.20
CA TYR A 28 27.57 -62.53 -5.24
C TYR A 28 26.22 -62.92 -4.62
N GLN A 29 25.14 -62.40 -5.19
CA GLN A 29 23.77 -62.75 -4.88
C GLN A 29 23.00 -63.05 -6.17
N LEU A 30 22.12 -64.06 -6.13
CA LEU A 30 21.18 -64.36 -7.22
C LEU A 30 19.77 -64.08 -6.69
N THR A 31 19.06 -63.15 -7.32
CA THR A 31 17.69 -62.78 -6.96
C THR A 31 16.70 -63.87 -7.38
N ALA A 32 15.49 -63.83 -6.83
CA ALA A 32 14.43 -64.77 -7.18
C ALA A 32 13.95 -64.61 -8.64
N GLN A 33 14.17 -63.44 -9.25
CA GLN A 33 13.89 -63.16 -10.66
C GLN A 33 15.00 -63.63 -11.62
N GLY A 34 16.12 -64.17 -11.10
CA GLY A 34 17.20 -64.68 -11.93
C GLY A 34 18.27 -63.66 -12.33
N SER A 35 18.33 -62.51 -11.63
CA SER A 35 19.35 -61.47 -11.77
C SER A 35 20.49 -61.66 -10.77
N TYR A 36 21.72 -61.42 -11.20
CA TYR A 36 22.94 -61.46 -10.43
C TYR A 36 23.32 -60.06 -9.93
N ARG A 37 23.69 -59.96 -8.66
CA ARG A 37 24.43 -58.80 -8.11
C ARG A 37 25.81 -59.27 -7.68
N ILE A 38 26.86 -58.79 -8.35
CA ILE A 38 28.26 -59.20 -8.13
C ILE A 38 29.08 -57.98 -7.71
N GLU A 39 29.75 -58.06 -6.56
CA GLU A 39 30.65 -57.03 -6.05
C GLU A 39 32.06 -57.62 -5.91
N ALA A 40 32.98 -57.20 -6.79
CA ALA A 40 34.31 -57.79 -6.97
C ALA A 40 35.45 -56.98 -6.33
N LEU A 41 35.21 -56.37 -5.15
CA LEU A 41 36.07 -55.41 -4.44
C LEU A 41 37.60 -55.77 -4.32
N GLY A 42 38.36 -55.58 -5.40
CA GLY A 42 39.83 -55.52 -5.45
C GLY A 42 40.56 -56.69 -6.16
N GLY A 43 41.58 -56.36 -6.96
CA GLY A 43 42.36 -57.28 -7.80
C GLY A 43 41.90 -57.24 -9.25
N ASN A 44 42.64 -57.88 -10.17
CA ASN A 44 42.20 -57.99 -11.57
C ASN A 44 41.27 -59.19 -11.71
N ASP A 45 39.98 -58.93 -11.88
CA ASP A 45 38.91 -59.91 -11.87
C ASP A 45 38.32 -60.12 -13.28
N ILE A 46 37.77 -61.31 -13.50
CA ILE A 46 37.06 -61.66 -14.74
C ILE A 46 35.68 -62.16 -14.33
N VAL A 47 34.65 -61.39 -14.69
CA VAL A 47 33.23 -61.66 -14.42
C VAL A 47 32.54 -61.86 -15.76
N THR A 48 31.82 -62.97 -15.91
CA THR A 48 31.06 -63.26 -17.12
C THR A 48 29.77 -63.94 -16.74
N VAL A 49 28.65 -63.30 -17.06
CA VAL A 49 27.31 -63.89 -16.95
C VAL A 49 26.98 -64.61 -18.27
N LEU A 50 26.27 -65.74 -18.20
CA LEU A 50 25.97 -66.56 -19.37
C LEU A 50 24.57 -66.27 -19.90
N VAL A 51 24.45 -66.29 -21.23
CA VAL A 51 23.19 -66.30 -21.98
C VAL A 51 22.17 -67.26 -21.36
N GLY A 52 21.04 -66.73 -20.88
CA GLY A 52 19.94 -67.49 -20.27
C GLY A 52 19.52 -67.04 -18.87
N THR A 53 20.08 -65.95 -18.34
CA THR A 53 19.47 -65.16 -17.25
C THR A 53 18.18 -64.51 -17.75
N SER A 54 17.30 -64.13 -16.82
CA SER A 54 15.97 -63.56 -17.15
C SER A 54 15.72 -62.23 -16.43
N GLY A 55 16.72 -61.68 -15.78
CA GLY A 55 16.62 -60.40 -15.10
C GLY A 55 17.96 -59.68 -15.12
N ASN A 56 17.84 -58.35 -15.07
CA ASN A 56 18.87 -57.33 -15.15
C ASN A 56 20.00 -57.54 -14.14
N ASP A 57 21.20 -57.80 -14.63
CA ASP A 57 22.39 -58.15 -13.86
C ASP A 57 23.18 -56.88 -13.46
N GLN A 58 23.72 -56.84 -12.23
CA GLN A 58 24.58 -55.76 -11.72
C GLN A 58 26.00 -56.28 -11.46
N LEU A 59 26.97 -55.83 -12.25
CA LEU A 59 28.38 -56.26 -12.19
C LEU A 59 29.28 -55.11 -11.74
N ILE A 60 29.92 -55.23 -10.58
CA ILE A 60 30.81 -54.18 -10.03
C ILE A 60 32.22 -54.75 -9.86
N GLY A 61 33.21 -54.20 -10.59
CA GLY A 61 34.63 -54.58 -10.63
C GLY A 61 35.40 -54.14 -9.39
N GLY A 62 35.51 -52.84 -9.15
CA GLY A 62 36.22 -52.30 -7.98
C GLY A 62 37.65 -51.89 -8.33
N ASP A 63 38.64 -52.17 -7.46
CA ASP A 63 40.02 -51.77 -7.75
C ASP A 63 40.75 -52.85 -8.59
N GLY A 64 41.21 -52.55 -9.80
CA GLY A 64 41.96 -53.51 -10.62
C GLY A 64 41.76 -53.31 -12.12
N ASN A 65 42.38 -54.15 -12.94
CA ASN A 65 42.05 -54.19 -14.37
C ASN A 65 41.10 -55.37 -14.63
N ASP A 66 39.82 -55.08 -14.70
CA ASP A 66 38.72 -56.02 -14.68
C ASP A 66 38.13 -56.28 -16.07
N GLN A 67 37.53 -57.45 -16.25
CA GLN A 67 36.77 -57.80 -17.44
C GLN A 67 35.37 -58.23 -17.05
N LEU A 68 34.39 -57.36 -17.32
CA LEU A 68 32.98 -57.58 -17.02
C LEU A 68 32.24 -57.88 -18.33
N ARG A 69 31.50 -59.00 -18.36
CA ARG A 69 30.65 -59.37 -19.49
C ARG A 69 29.26 -59.74 -19.00
N ALA A 70 28.24 -59.03 -19.47
CA ALA A 70 26.87 -59.25 -19.07
C ALA A 70 26.12 -60.15 -20.08
N ALA A 71 24.81 -60.32 -19.89
CA ALA A 71 24.02 -61.37 -20.52
C ALA A 71 23.27 -60.87 -21.78
N GLN A 72 21.96 -61.14 -21.87
CA GLN A 72 21.11 -60.68 -22.99
C GLN A 72 19.92 -59.86 -22.45
N THR A 73 20.13 -59.19 -21.33
CA THR A 73 19.15 -58.44 -20.55
C THR A 73 19.72 -57.06 -20.27
N ASP A 74 18.88 -56.12 -19.86
CA ASP A 74 19.32 -54.76 -19.56
C ASP A 74 20.17 -54.77 -18.28
N ASP A 75 21.48 -54.65 -18.40
CA ASP A 75 22.44 -54.92 -17.32
C ASP A 75 23.23 -53.64 -16.94
N PHE A 76 23.65 -53.55 -15.67
CA PHE A 76 24.49 -52.45 -15.17
C PHE A 76 25.91 -52.95 -14.88
N LEU A 77 26.92 -52.35 -15.51
CA LEU A 77 28.33 -52.70 -15.35
C LEU A 77 29.13 -51.49 -14.84
N ASP A 78 29.88 -51.67 -13.76
CA ASP A 78 30.75 -50.64 -13.15
C ASP A 78 32.18 -51.20 -12.98
N GLY A 79 33.15 -50.64 -13.70
CA GLY A 79 34.56 -51.08 -13.69
C GLY A 79 35.29 -50.71 -12.40
N GLY A 80 35.09 -49.49 -11.90
CA GLY A 80 35.73 -48.99 -10.69
C GLY A 80 37.05 -48.24 -10.97
N THR A 81 38.19 -48.74 -10.50
CA THR A 81 39.49 -48.09 -10.73
C THR A 81 40.43 -49.02 -11.48
N GLY A 82 40.98 -48.61 -12.62
CA GLY A 82 42.05 -49.33 -13.31
C GLY A 82 42.01 -49.20 -14.82
N THR A 83 41.97 -50.32 -15.54
CA THR A 83 41.86 -50.30 -17.01
C THR A 83 41.06 -51.51 -17.41
N ASP A 84 39.77 -51.25 -17.55
CA ASP A 84 38.72 -52.25 -17.50
C ASP A 84 38.14 -52.51 -18.89
N THR A 85 37.47 -53.64 -19.03
CA THR A 85 36.75 -54.00 -20.26
C THR A 85 35.34 -54.42 -19.87
N LEU A 86 34.37 -53.59 -20.24
CA LEU A 86 32.95 -53.79 -20.01
C LEU A 86 32.30 -54.14 -21.36
N ASP A 87 31.54 -55.23 -21.37
CA ASP A 87 30.87 -55.80 -22.54
C ASP A 87 29.42 -56.10 -22.12
N GLY A 88 28.49 -55.24 -22.53
CA GLY A 88 27.07 -55.30 -22.15
C GLY A 88 26.42 -56.56 -22.71
N GLY A 89 26.42 -56.71 -24.03
CA GLY A 89 25.89 -57.89 -24.69
C GLY A 89 24.70 -57.54 -25.58
N ASP A 90 23.58 -58.22 -25.39
CA ASP A 90 22.30 -57.77 -25.98
C ASP A 90 21.45 -57.18 -24.84
N GLY A 91 20.59 -56.21 -25.09
CA GLY A 91 19.85 -55.49 -24.03
C GLY A 91 20.21 -54.02 -24.02
N ASN A 92 19.52 -53.23 -23.21
CA ASN A 92 19.83 -51.83 -22.98
C ASN A 92 20.74 -51.72 -21.75
N ASP A 93 22.05 -51.67 -21.96
CA ASP A 93 23.02 -51.77 -20.88
C ASP A 93 23.54 -50.40 -20.42
N ILE A 94 23.80 -50.25 -19.11
CA ILE A 94 24.49 -49.07 -18.55
C ILE A 94 25.92 -49.46 -18.20
N LEU A 95 26.89 -48.80 -18.82
CA LEU A 95 28.32 -49.08 -18.66
C LEU A 95 29.04 -47.87 -18.04
N ARG A 96 29.55 -48.04 -16.83
CA ARG A 96 30.38 -47.08 -16.10
C ARG A 96 31.82 -47.60 -16.00
N GLY A 97 32.77 -46.97 -16.71
CA GLY A 97 34.17 -47.38 -16.68
C GLY A 97 34.84 -47.10 -15.34
N GLY A 98 34.62 -45.90 -14.81
CA GLY A 98 35.31 -45.40 -13.62
C GLY A 98 36.68 -44.83 -13.96
N SER A 99 37.59 -44.73 -12.98
CA SER A 99 38.88 -44.08 -13.22
C SER A 99 39.80 -45.03 -13.99
N GLY A 100 40.12 -44.72 -15.25
CA GLY A 100 40.91 -45.65 -16.03
C GLY A 100 41.13 -45.22 -17.46
N GLY A 101 41.40 -46.18 -18.32
CA GLY A 101 41.47 -45.99 -19.77
C GLY A 101 40.78 -47.17 -20.39
N ASP A 102 39.46 -47.17 -20.28
CA ASP A 102 38.64 -48.37 -20.27
C ASP A 102 38.12 -48.71 -21.67
N THR A 103 37.57 -49.91 -21.83
CA THR A 103 36.92 -50.33 -23.07
C THR A 103 35.46 -50.62 -22.78
N LEU A 104 34.59 -49.76 -23.29
CA LEU A 104 33.13 -49.82 -23.12
C LEU A 104 32.53 -50.34 -24.43
N ILE A 105 31.88 -51.50 -24.38
CA ILE A 105 31.24 -52.16 -25.50
C ILE A 105 29.79 -52.41 -25.10
N GLY A 106 28.83 -51.62 -25.58
CA GLY A 106 27.41 -51.83 -25.26
C GLY A 106 26.91 -53.11 -25.90
N GLY A 107 26.83 -53.11 -27.22
CA GLY A 107 26.56 -54.33 -27.99
C GLY A 107 25.31 -54.20 -28.84
N GLY A 108 24.23 -54.89 -28.46
CA GLY A 108 22.98 -54.92 -29.19
C GLY A 108 21.82 -54.44 -28.36
N GLY A 109 21.39 -53.20 -28.54
CA GLY A 109 20.26 -52.59 -27.86
C GLY A 109 20.42 -51.08 -27.92
N ILE A 110 19.95 -50.37 -26.90
CA ILE A 110 20.23 -48.96 -26.65
C ILE A 110 21.10 -48.89 -25.41
N ASP A 111 22.40 -48.69 -25.61
CA ASP A 111 23.39 -48.78 -24.55
C ASP A 111 23.88 -47.40 -24.10
N THR A 112 24.12 -47.24 -22.80
CA THR A 112 24.48 -45.97 -22.15
C THR A 112 25.90 -46.03 -21.58
N ALA A 113 26.74 -45.07 -21.97
CA ALA A 113 27.99 -44.79 -21.27
C ALA A 113 27.76 -43.76 -20.14
N ASP A 114 27.97 -44.19 -18.89
CA ASP A 114 27.67 -43.38 -17.71
C ASP A 114 28.94 -42.82 -17.06
N TYR A 115 29.05 -41.49 -17.02
CA TYR A 115 30.13 -40.73 -16.38
C TYR A 115 29.66 -39.87 -15.19
N ALA A 116 28.44 -40.08 -14.67
CA ALA A 116 27.82 -39.26 -13.62
C ALA A 116 28.65 -39.17 -12.32
N THR A 117 29.46 -40.20 -12.04
CA THR A 117 30.31 -40.22 -10.84
C THR A 117 31.65 -39.52 -11.01
N SER A 118 31.93 -38.96 -12.20
CA SER A 118 33.25 -38.42 -12.47
C SER A 118 33.57 -37.18 -11.65
N GLY A 119 34.80 -37.13 -11.13
CA GLY A 119 35.30 -36.01 -10.32
C GLY A 119 35.77 -34.80 -11.13
N ALA A 120 35.63 -34.82 -12.45
CA ALA A 120 35.94 -33.73 -13.37
C ALA A 120 35.18 -33.89 -14.69
N ALA A 121 35.09 -32.80 -15.46
CA ALA A 121 34.47 -32.78 -16.77
C ALA A 121 35.03 -33.83 -17.74
N VAL A 122 34.13 -34.41 -18.52
CA VAL A 122 34.32 -35.40 -19.57
C VAL A 122 34.01 -34.81 -20.95
N THR A 123 34.64 -35.39 -21.96
CA THR A 123 34.41 -35.09 -23.36
C THR A 123 34.27 -36.39 -24.11
N VAL A 124 33.07 -36.65 -24.63
CA VAL A 124 32.70 -37.89 -25.31
C VAL A 124 31.95 -37.53 -26.59
N MET A 125 32.57 -37.80 -27.73
CA MET A 125 31.93 -37.66 -29.03
C MET A 125 31.80 -39.05 -29.65
N LEU A 126 30.58 -39.57 -29.76
CA LEU A 126 30.32 -40.86 -30.39
C LEU A 126 30.79 -40.86 -31.84
N ALA A 127 31.13 -42.05 -32.34
CA ALA A 127 31.58 -42.16 -33.70
C ALA A 127 30.35 -42.05 -34.63
N SER A 128 30.39 -41.11 -35.59
CA SER A 128 29.32 -40.96 -36.60
C SER A 128 28.96 -42.23 -37.37
N ASP A 129 29.85 -43.23 -37.36
CA ASP A 129 29.52 -44.60 -37.74
C ASP A 129 29.54 -45.49 -36.48
N PRO A 130 28.38 -45.96 -35.98
CA PRO A 130 28.24 -46.78 -34.77
C PRO A 130 29.07 -48.07 -34.77
N ALA A 131 29.45 -48.54 -35.96
CA ALA A 131 30.33 -49.70 -36.13
C ALA A 131 31.81 -49.41 -35.77
N ARG A 132 32.16 -48.17 -35.41
CA ARG A 132 33.52 -47.74 -35.05
C ARG A 132 33.56 -47.34 -33.58
N THR A 133 34.76 -47.35 -33.03
CA THR A 133 34.98 -46.88 -31.67
C THR A 133 35.30 -45.39 -31.62
N ALA A 134 34.73 -44.70 -30.63
CA ALA A 134 35.08 -43.37 -30.17
C ALA A 134 36.17 -43.42 -29.09
N ARG A 135 36.70 -42.24 -28.74
CA ARG A 135 37.64 -42.07 -27.63
C ARG A 135 37.18 -40.94 -26.72
N GLY A 136 37.04 -41.24 -25.44
CA GLY A 136 36.78 -40.24 -24.40
C GLY A 136 38.04 -39.46 -24.02
N SER A 137 37.85 -38.27 -23.45
CA SER A 137 38.90 -37.49 -22.80
C SER A 137 38.35 -36.67 -21.63
N GLY A 138 39.19 -36.30 -20.65
CA GLY A 138 38.72 -35.60 -19.45
C GLY A 138 38.10 -36.55 -18.43
N GLY A 139 38.11 -36.17 -17.15
CA GLY A 139 37.57 -36.96 -16.04
C GLY A 139 37.90 -38.46 -16.11
N ASP A 140 36.86 -39.26 -15.92
CA ASP A 140 36.89 -40.73 -16.03
C ASP A 140 36.84 -41.21 -17.48
N ALA A 141 36.40 -40.38 -18.43
CA ALA A 141 36.48 -40.69 -19.87
C ALA A 141 37.91 -40.72 -20.43
N ALA A 142 38.91 -40.32 -19.64
CA ALA A 142 40.28 -40.05 -20.08
C ALA A 142 41.07 -41.29 -20.55
N GLY A 143 40.95 -41.61 -21.84
CA GLY A 143 41.67 -42.73 -22.47
C GLY A 143 40.76 -43.87 -22.88
N ASP A 144 39.46 -43.75 -22.61
CA ASP A 144 38.45 -44.74 -22.93
C ASP A 144 38.31 -45.00 -24.42
N THR A 145 37.90 -46.22 -24.75
CA THR A 145 37.49 -46.64 -26.08
C THR A 145 36.05 -47.11 -26.01
N ILE A 146 35.16 -46.38 -26.68
CA ILE A 146 33.70 -46.52 -26.57
C ILE A 146 33.17 -47.05 -27.89
N GLY A 147 32.31 -48.07 -27.92
CA GLY A 147 31.70 -48.55 -29.16
C GLY A 147 30.41 -49.34 -28.96
N GLY A 148 29.48 -49.23 -29.91
CA GLY A 148 28.11 -49.74 -29.75
C GLY A 148 27.43 -49.13 -28.53
N ILE A 149 27.47 -47.79 -28.45
CA ILE A 149 26.85 -46.98 -27.40
C ILE A 149 26.05 -45.90 -28.13
N GLU A 150 24.82 -45.68 -27.71
CA GLU A 150 23.88 -44.71 -28.27
C GLU A 150 23.67 -43.53 -27.31
N ASN A 151 23.76 -43.78 -26.00
CA ASN A 151 23.47 -42.79 -24.97
C ASN A 151 24.72 -42.44 -24.15
N VAL A 152 24.80 -41.20 -23.69
CA VAL A 152 25.92 -40.73 -22.85
C VAL A 152 25.39 -39.87 -21.70
N ILE A 153 25.78 -40.21 -20.48
CA ILE A 153 25.54 -39.39 -19.29
C ILE A 153 26.86 -38.76 -18.86
N GLY A 154 26.86 -37.44 -18.74
CA GLY A 154 27.96 -36.60 -18.28
C GLY A 154 28.20 -36.68 -16.77
N SER A 155 29.16 -35.91 -16.30
CA SER A 155 29.55 -35.66 -14.92
C SER A 155 28.83 -34.44 -14.34
N ALA A 156 29.09 -34.08 -13.07
CA ALA A 156 28.58 -32.84 -12.47
C ALA A 156 29.45 -31.60 -12.80
N PHE A 157 30.08 -31.55 -13.97
CA PHE A 157 30.97 -30.47 -14.41
C PHE A 157 30.78 -30.22 -15.91
N ASN A 158 31.22 -29.06 -16.38
CA ASN A 158 31.14 -28.61 -17.78
C ASN A 158 31.66 -29.62 -18.83
N ASP A 159 30.76 -30.40 -19.39
CA ASP A 159 31.02 -31.51 -20.30
C ASP A 159 30.86 -31.12 -21.76
N LEU A 160 31.43 -31.96 -22.64
CA LEU A 160 31.22 -31.89 -24.08
C LEU A 160 30.80 -33.26 -24.59
N LEU A 161 29.51 -33.42 -24.85
CA LEU A 161 28.90 -34.67 -25.29
C LEU A 161 28.43 -34.55 -26.74
N GLY A 162 28.56 -35.62 -27.51
CA GLY A 162 28.06 -35.64 -28.88
C GLY A 162 27.62 -37.02 -29.32
N GLY A 163 26.48 -37.06 -29.99
CA GLY A 163 25.84 -38.20 -30.61
C GLY A 163 26.48 -38.61 -31.93
N ASN A 164 25.70 -39.29 -32.75
CA ASN A 164 26.10 -39.90 -34.00
C ASN A 164 25.03 -39.72 -35.10
N LYS A 165 24.51 -40.78 -35.68
CA LYS A 165 23.51 -40.72 -36.77
C LYS A 165 22.24 -41.52 -36.44
N LEU A 166 22.17 -41.96 -35.19
CA LEU A 166 21.12 -42.77 -34.61
C LEU A 166 20.48 -41.90 -33.54
N ASP A 167 19.22 -42.16 -33.23
CA ASP A 167 18.54 -41.59 -32.07
C ASP A 167 19.40 -41.80 -30.80
N ASN A 168 19.89 -40.70 -30.23
CA ASN A 168 20.80 -40.67 -29.09
C ASN A 168 20.17 -39.89 -27.94
N GLN A 169 20.48 -40.33 -26.72
CA GLN A 169 20.17 -39.56 -25.52
C GLN A 169 21.45 -39.06 -24.86
N LEU A 170 21.54 -37.75 -24.68
CA LEU A 170 22.68 -37.09 -24.05
C LEU A 170 22.20 -36.35 -22.80
N VAL A 171 22.86 -36.58 -21.66
CA VAL A 171 22.51 -35.95 -20.38
C VAL A 171 23.76 -35.26 -19.83
N GLY A 172 23.74 -33.95 -19.63
CA GLY A 172 24.86 -33.21 -19.05
C GLY A 172 24.99 -33.44 -17.54
N ASN A 173 23.87 -33.29 -16.82
CA ASN A 173 23.79 -33.07 -15.38
C ASN A 173 24.25 -31.65 -15.01
N ALA A 174 24.61 -31.42 -13.74
CA ALA A 174 24.98 -30.09 -13.30
C ALA A 174 26.28 -29.60 -13.99
N GLY A 175 26.34 -28.33 -14.36
CA GLY A 175 27.53 -27.72 -14.96
C GLY A 175 27.17 -27.13 -16.32
N ASN A 176 28.02 -26.24 -16.86
CA ASN A 176 27.73 -25.63 -18.15
C ASN A 176 28.21 -26.56 -19.27
N ASP A 177 27.28 -27.30 -19.85
CA ASP A 177 27.54 -28.42 -20.74
C ASP A 177 27.31 -28.04 -22.20
N THR A 178 27.89 -28.83 -23.10
CA THR A 178 27.64 -28.70 -24.54
C THR A 178 27.29 -30.06 -25.12
N LEU A 179 26.06 -30.20 -25.59
CA LEU A 179 25.47 -31.44 -26.11
C LEU A 179 25.17 -31.26 -27.60
N ARG A 180 25.46 -32.28 -28.41
CA ARG A 180 25.18 -32.25 -29.86
C ARG A 180 24.61 -33.58 -30.37
N GLY A 181 23.38 -33.62 -30.84
CA GLY A 181 22.72 -34.83 -31.37
C GLY A 181 23.33 -35.32 -32.69
N LEU A 182 23.43 -34.40 -33.66
CA LEU A 182 23.88 -34.58 -35.06
C LEU A 182 22.77 -35.06 -36.01
N ASP A 183 22.69 -36.35 -36.37
CA ASP A 183 21.54 -36.86 -37.12
C ASP A 183 20.81 -37.90 -36.24
N GLY A 184 19.49 -37.99 -36.33
CA GLY A 184 18.69 -38.90 -35.51
C GLY A 184 17.58 -38.12 -34.82
N ASN A 185 16.61 -38.79 -34.22
CA ASN A 185 15.68 -38.12 -33.31
C ASN A 185 16.29 -38.19 -31.91
N ASP A 186 17.02 -37.15 -31.55
CA ASP A 186 17.85 -37.12 -30.36
C ASP A 186 17.10 -36.52 -29.17
N VAL A 187 17.51 -36.90 -27.96
CA VAL A 187 17.03 -36.33 -26.70
C VAL A 187 18.22 -35.76 -25.95
N LEU A 188 18.27 -34.44 -25.80
CA LEU A 188 19.35 -33.72 -25.13
C LEU A 188 18.80 -33.09 -23.86
N ILE A 189 19.41 -33.40 -22.72
CA ILE A 189 19.09 -32.78 -21.43
C ILE A 189 20.35 -32.14 -20.87
N GLY A 190 20.31 -30.82 -20.66
CA GLY A 190 21.39 -30.05 -20.05
C GLY A 190 21.63 -30.50 -18.62
N ASP A 191 20.66 -30.24 -17.75
CA ASP A 191 20.77 -30.53 -16.31
C ASP A 191 20.34 -31.94 -15.86
N ALA A 192 20.36 -32.15 -14.54
CA ALA A 192 20.06 -33.44 -13.92
C ALA A 192 18.61 -33.87 -14.14
N MET A 193 18.43 -35.16 -14.47
CA MET A 193 17.14 -35.83 -14.52
C MET A 193 16.87 -36.69 -13.27
N LEU A 194 15.60 -36.91 -12.96
CA LEU A 194 15.15 -37.92 -12.01
C LEU A 194 14.80 -39.21 -12.76
N ASP A 195 15.78 -40.11 -12.91
CA ASP A 195 15.51 -41.50 -13.32
C ASP A 195 14.92 -42.27 -12.12
N VAL A 196 13.59 -42.41 -12.11
CA VAL A 196 12.82 -42.95 -10.98
C VAL A 196 12.99 -44.47 -10.86
N ASP A 197 13.13 -45.19 -11.98
CA ASP A 197 13.24 -46.64 -12.00
C ASP A 197 14.67 -47.19 -12.17
N GLN A 198 15.64 -46.30 -12.46
CA GLN A 198 17.08 -46.56 -12.63
C GLN A 198 17.39 -47.54 -13.76
N ASN A 199 16.54 -47.62 -14.78
CA ASN A 199 16.76 -48.46 -15.96
C ASN A 199 17.66 -47.78 -17.01
N GLY A 200 18.03 -46.51 -16.83
CA GLY A 200 18.90 -45.77 -17.74
C GLY A 200 18.17 -45.12 -18.93
N VAL A 201 16.85 -45.20 -18.94
CA VAL A 201 15.94 -44.50 -19.85
C VAL A 201 15.14 -43.50 -19.01
N PRO A 202 15.07 -42.22 -19.39
CA PRO A 202 14.27 -41.23 -18.71
C PRO A 202 12.80 -41.66 -18.78
N ASP A 203 12.16 -41.71 -17.62
CA ASP A 203 10.77 -42.08 -17.51
C ASP A 203 9.91 -40.86 -17.92
N ASP A 204 9.04 -41.03 -18.91
CA ASP A 204 7.96 -40.10 -19.30
C ASP A 204 6.65 -40.81 -18.93
N GLU A 205 6.22 -40.64 -17.67
CA GLU A 205 5.24 -41.52 -17.03
C GLU A 205 3.80 -41.16 -17.35
N ASP A 206 3.57 -39.91 -17.75
CA ASP A 206 2.30 -39.44 -18.27
C ASP A 206 2.22 -39.42 -19.81
N ASN A 207 3.34 -39.75 -20.48
CA ASN A 207 3.47 -39.86 -21.93
C ASN A 207 3.15 -38.53 -22.61
N ASP A 208 3.57 -37.43 -22.00
CA ASP A 208 3.41 -36.07 -22.53
C ASP A 208 4.58 -35.65 -23.43
N GLY A 209 5.67 -36.43 -23.46
CA GLY A 209 6.86 -36.18 -24.26
C GLY A 209 7.97 -35.44 -23.53
N VAL A 210 7.80 -35.12 -22.24
CA VAL A 210 8.78 -34.52 -21.33
C VAL A 210 9.22 -35.59 -20.31
N PRO A 211 10.52 -35.86 -20.13
CA PRO A 211 10.96 -36.74 -19.07
C PRO A 211 10.61 -36.20 -17.67
N ASP A 212 10.06 -37.03 -16.80
CA ASP A 212 9.67 -36.67 -15.43
C ASP A 212 10.86 -36.02 -14.66
N GLY A 213 10.63 -34.81 -14.15
CA GLY A 213 11.58 -34.10 -13.28
C GLY A 213 12.59 -33.16 -13.95
N THR A 214 12.56 -32.98 -15.27
CA THR A 214 13.36 -31.96 -15.98
C THR A 214 12.83 -30.53 -15.78
N ASP A 215 11.53 -30.37 -15.58
CA ASP A 215 10.81 -29.08 -15.51
C ASP A 215 10.75 -28.45 -14.09
N THR A 216 11.65 -28.83 -13.17
CA THR A 216 11.54 -28.40 -11.75
C THR A 216 12.84 -27.95 -11.11
N ALA A 217 13.95 -27.98 -11.86
CA ALA A 217 15.26 -27.67 -11.33
C ALA A 217 15.51 -26.15 -11.33
N THR A 218 15.18 -25.45 -10.24
CA THR A 218 15.44 -24.00 -10.08
C THR A 218 16.92 -23.59 -10.09
N THR A 219 17.86 -24.55 -10.23
CA THR A 219 19.30 -24.32 -10.20
C THR A 219 20.03 -25.33 -11.07
N GLY A 220 20.82 -24.86 -12.02
CA GLY A 220 21.63 -25.69 -12.90
C GLY A 220 22.72 -24.90 -13.65
N GLY A 221 23.24 -25.48 -14.74
CA GLY A 221 24.27 -24.91 -15.60
C GLY A 221 23.72 -24.01 -16.70
N ALA A 222 24.58 -23.22 -17.36
CA ALA A 222 24.19 -22.55 -18.60
C ALA A 222 24.72 -23.36 -19.79
N ASP A 223 23.81 -24.04 -20.48
CA ASP A 223 24.07 -25.14 -21.38
C ASP A 223 23.88 -24.77 -22.85
N LEU A 224 24.55 -25.53 -23.73
CA LEU A 224 24.40 -25.40 -25.18
C LEU A 224 23.98 -26.75 -25.77
N LEU A 225 22.74 -26.83 -26.25
CA LEU A 225 22.15 -28.02 -26.86
C LEU A 225 21.92 -27.78 -28.35
N ASP A 226 22.33 -28.72 -29.19
CA ASP A 226 22.25 -28.65 -30.66
C ASP A 226 21.74 -30.01 -31.18
N GLY A 227 20.45 -30.09 -31.54
CA GLY A 227 19.79 -31.31 -32.01
C GLY A 227 20.36 -31.77 -33.34
N GLY A 228 20.22 -30.93 -34.37
CA GLY A 228 20.84 -31.13 -35.68
C GLY A 228 19.80 -31.51 -36.74
N PHE A 229 19.80 -32.77 -37.19
CA PHE A 229 18.85 -33.28 -38.17
C PHE A 229 17.98 -34.36 -37.53
N GLY A 230 16.67 -34.15 -37.51
CA GLY A 230 15.70 -35.10 -36.98
C GLY A 230 14.60 -34.38 -36.24
N ASN A 231 13.76 -35.14 -35.55
CA ASN A 231 12.75 -34.56 -34.67
C ASN A 231 13.25 -34.70 -33.24
N ASP A 232 13.94 -33.68 -32.78
CA ASP A 232 14.73 -33.68 -31.56
C ASP A 232 13.92 -33.17 -30.37
N ARG A 233 14.34 -33.56 -29.16
CA ARG A 233 13.81 -33.03 -27.89
C ARG A 233 14.95 -32.47 -27.07
N LEU A 234 14.91 -31.18 -26.80
CA LEU A 234 15.95 -30.46 -26.06
C LEU A 234 15.35 -29.88 -24.78
N PHE A 235 16.02 -30.12 -23.64
CA PHE A 235 15.63 -29.64 -22.32
C PHE A 235 16.83 -28.94 -21.67
N GLY A 236 16.76 -27.64 -21.45
CA GLY A 236 17.82 -26.86 -20.79
C GLY A 236 17.94 -27.22 -19.32
N GLY A 237 16.88 -26.95 -18.56
CA GLY A 237 16.79 -27.25 -17.14
C GLY A 237 16.77 -25.97 -16.33
N GLY A 238 17.83 -25.68 -15.58
CA GLY A 238 17.90 -24.42 -14.84
C GLY A 238 19.16 -23.67 -15.16
N GLY A 239 19.08 -22.47 -15.70
CA GLY A 239 20.28 -21.77 -16.13
C GLY A 239 19.98 -20.64 -17.08
N ASN A 240 20.87 -20.45 -18.03
CA ASN A 240 20.65 -19.50 -19.12
C ASN A 240 21.14 -20.23 -20.36
N ASP A 241 20.25 -21.00 -20.92
CA ASP A 241 20.55 -22.06 -21.86
C ASP A 241 20.43 -21.57 -23.29
N THR A 242 21.05 -22.31 -24.21
CA THR A 242 20.91 -22.08 -25.64
C THR A 242 20.56 -23.41 -26.29
N LEU A 243 19.34 -23.50 -26.82
CA LEU A 243 18.80 -24.68 -27.46
C LEU A 243 18.62 -24.41 -28.96
N LEU A 244 19.19 -25.29 -29.79
CA LEU A 244 19.12 -25.22 -31.25
C LEU A 244 18.50 -26.54 -31.77
N GLY A 245 17.29 -26.50 -32.31
CA GLY A 245 16.59 -27.67 -32.85
C GLY A 245 17.26 -28.18 -34.13
N GLY A 246 17.23 -27.36 -35.17
CA GLY A 246 17.89 -27.61 -36.45
C GLY A 246 16.89 -27.89 -37.57
N PHE A 247 16.90 -29.10 -38.12
CA PHE A 247 16.01 -29.52 -39.20
C PHE A 247 15.10 -30.64 -38.73
N GLY A 248 13.80 -30.48 -38.90
CA GLY A 248 12.77 -31.45 -38.53
C GLY A 248 11.81 -30.81 -37.54
N ASN A 249 10.89 -31.60 -36.98
CA ASN A 249 9.90 -31.07 -36.04
C ASN A 249 10.37 -31.31 -34.61
N ASP A 250 10.86 -30.26 -33.98
CA ASP A 250 11.59 -30.28 -32.72
C ASP A 250 10.72 -29.81 -31.55
N ILE A 251 11.09 -30.23 -30.33
CA ILE A 251 10.51 -29.76 -29.07
C ILE A 251 11.64 -29.20 -28.22
N LEU A 252 11.58 -27.92 -27.88
CA LEU A 252 12.59 -27.21 -27.10
C LEU A 252 11.96 -26.64 -25.83
N HIS A 253 12.50 -27.00 -24.67
CA HIS A 253 12.09 -26.48 -23.36
C HIS A 253 13.30 -25.83 -22.67
N GLY A 254 13.25 -24.53 -22.41
CA GLY A 254 14.29 -23.79 -21.69
C GLY A 254 14.34 -24.18 -20.22
N GLY A 255 13.25 -23.94 -19.50
CA GLY A 255 13.07 -24.28 -18.10
C GLY A 255 13.15 -23.03 -17.24
N HIS A 256 14.10 -22.96 -16.32
CA HIS A 256 14.29 -21.78 -15.47
C HIS A 256 15.48 -20.93 -15.93
N GLY A 257 15.33 -19.62 -15.79
CA GLY A 257 16.29 -18.58 -16.13
C GLY A 257 16.11 -18.09 -17.56
N ASN A 258 17.02 -17.24 -18.05
CA ASN A 258 16.81 -16.51 -19.31
C ASN A 258 17.49 -17.26 -20.45
N ASP A 259 16.68 -17.93 -21.26
CA ASP A 259 17.08 -18.92 -22.26
C ASP A 259 16.94 -18.39 -23.69
N LEU A 260 17.69 -19.00 -24.62
CA LEU A 260 17.62 -18.74 -26.05
C LEU A 260 17.25 -20.03 -26.78
N LEU A 261 16.07 -20.08 -27.37
CA LEU A 261 15.55 -21.22 -28.12
C LEU A 261 15.43 -20.86 -29.61
N SER A 262 16.03 -21.66 -30.48
CA SER A 262 15.90 -21.52 -31.93
C SER A 262 15.55 -22.86 -32.57
N ALA A 263 14.37 -22.94 -33.16
CA ALA A 263 13.77 -24.17 -33.68
C ALA A 263 14.39 -24.58 -35.02
N GLY A 264 14.28 -23.73 -36.04
CA GLY A 264 14.89 -23.95 -37.34
C GLY A 264 13.87 -24.28 -38.44
N ASP A 265 14.13 -25.34 -39.23
CA ASP A 265 13.22 -25.73 -40.31
C ASP A 265 12.30 -26.85 -39.79
N GLY A 266 10.99 -26.61 -39.63
CA GLY A 266 10.09 -27.57 -38.99
C GLY A 266 8.73 -27.01 -38.65
N ASP A 267 7.80 -27.86 -38.21
CA ASP A 267 6.68 -27.34 -37.40
C ASP A 267 7.04 -27.70 -35.95
N ASP A 268 7.48 -26.70 -35.20
CA ASP A 268 8.21 -26.86 -33.94
C ASP A 268 7.38 -26.43 -32.71
N LEU A 269 7.78 -26.89 -31.52
CA LEU A 269 7.18 -26.51 -30.24
C LEU A 269 8.24 -25.99 -29.28
N LEU A 270 8.14 -24.71 -28.92
CA LEU A 270 9.06 -24.01 -28.04
C LEU A 270 8.35 -23.59 -26.74
N HIS A 271 9.01 -23.82 -25.61
CA HIS A 271 8.59 -23.40 -24.29
C HIS A 271 9.80 -22.74 -23.59
N GLY A 272 9.72 -21.43 -23.30
CA GLY A 272 10.74 -20.70 -22.57
C GLY A 272 10.81 -21.18 -21.11
N GLY A 273 9.70 -20.99 -20.39
CA GLY A 273 9.55 -21.42 -19.01
C GLY A 273 9.49 -20.22 -18.08
N GLU A 274 10.38 -20.12 -17.09
CA GLU A 274 10.42 -19.00 -16.15
C GLU A 274 11.71 -18.21 -16.36
N GLY A 275 11.64 -16.93 -16.67
CA GLY A 275 12.78 -16.07 -16.98
C GLY A 275 12.44 -15.17 -18.15
N ASP A 276 13.33 -14.24 -18.51
CA ASP A 276 13.13 -13.43 -19.72
C ASP A 276 13.76 -14.17 -20.91
N ASP A 277 12.96 -14.86 -21.71
CA ASP A 277 13.39 -15.81 -22.74
C ASP A 277 13.34 -15.23 -24.16
N GLU A 278 14.18 -15.75 -25.07
CA GLU A 278 14.16 -15.43 -26.51
C GLU A 278 13.85 -16.69 -27.32
N LEU A 279 12.68 -16.74 -27.97
CA LEU A 279 12.19 -17.87 -28.74
C LEU A 279 12.09 -17.52 -30.24
N ILE A 280 12.64 -18.38 -31.10
CA ILE A 280 12.67 -18.18 -32.55
C ILE A 280 12.22 -19.45 -33.27
N GLY A 281 11.04 -19.42 -33.91
CA GLY A 281 10.47 -20.52 -34.72
C GLY A 281 11.25 -20.73 -36.01
N SER A 282 11.25 -19.72 -36.89
CA SER A 282 11.95 -19.65 -38.19
C SER A 282 11.11 -20.09 -39.40
N LEU A 283 11.16 -21.35 -39.83
CA LEU A 283 10.48 -21.81 -41.05
C LEU A 283 9.51 -22.96 -40.73
N GLY A 284 8.22 -22.68 -40.87
CA GLY A 284 7.14 -23.66 -40.73
C GLY A 284 6.12 -23.15 -39.74
N ASN A 285 5.17 -24.00 -39.33
CA ASN A 285 4.06 -23.57 -38.50
C ASN A 285 4.35 -23.90 -37.04
N ASP A 286 4.86 -22.91 -36.31
CA ASP A 286 5.46 -23.11 -35.00
C ASP A 286 4.52 -22.73 -33.85
N ILE A 287 4.73 -23.34 -32.69
CA ILE A 287 4.05 -22.97 -31.43
C ILE A 287 5.12 -22.50 -30.45
N LEU A 288 5.06 -21.23 -30.04
CA LEU A 288 5.99 -20.61 -29.11
C LEU A 288 5.21 -20.21 -27.84
N ASN A 289 5.71 -20.59 -26.67
CA ASN A 289 5.17 -20.17 -25.38
C ASN A 289 6.31 -19.58 -24.55
N GLY A 290 6.23 -18.29 -24.19
CA GLY A 290 7.21 -17.60 -23.35
C GLY A 290 7.21 -18.19 -21.94
N GLY A 291 6.10 -18.03 -21.22
CA GLY A 291 5.90 -18.61 -19.91
C GLY A 291 5.75 -17.51 -18.85
N GLY A 292 6.74 -17.31 -17.98
CA GLY A 292 6.72 -16.21 -17.02
C GLY A 292 8.02 -15.43 -17.07
N GLY A 293 7.96 -14.11 -17.02
CA GLY A 293 9.09 -13.22 -17.31
C GLY A 293 8.76 -12.36 -18.53
N ASN A 294 9.65 -11.44 -18.90
CA ASN A 294 9.42 -10.56 -20.05
C ASN A 294 10.07 -11.16 -21.31
N ASP A 295 9.28 -11.86 -22.11
CA ASP A 295 9.76 -12.72 -23.18
C ASP A 295 9.81 -12.01 -24.55
N THR A 296 10.64 -12.53 -25.45
CA THR A 296 10.69 -12.12 -26.86
C THR A 296 10.45 -13.32 -27.77
N LEU A 297 9.32 -13.32 -28.47
CA LEU A 297 8.90 -14.42 -29.34
C LEU A 297 8.91 -13.99 -30.82
N ASN A 298 9.50 -14.81 -31.68
CA ASN A 298 9.57 -14.58 -33.13
C ASN A 298 9.19 -15.83 -33.94
N GLY A 299 8.00 -15.83 -34.54
CA GLY A 299 7.51 -16.92 -35.40
C GLY A 299 8.25 -17.01 -36.74
N SER A 300 8.48 -15.85 -37.35
CA SER A 300 9.11 -15.64 -38.66
C SER A 300 8.24 -15.96 -39.87
N ILE A 301 8.25 -17.19 -40.41
CA ILE A 301 7.49 -17.52 -41.64
C ILE A 301 6.73 -18.81 -41.43
N GLY A 302 5.40 -18.71 -41.54
CA GLY A 302 4.49 -19.82 -41.43
C GLY A 302 3.18 -19.37 -40.79
N ASP A 303 2.26 -20.30 -40.56
CA ASP A 303 1.06 -19.97 -39.75
C ASP A 303 1.38 -20.33 -38.29
N ASP A 304 1.80 -19.34 -37.50
CA ASP A 304 2.39 -19.52 -36.18
C ASP A 304 1.39 -19.26 -35.03
N THR A 305 1.68 -19.82 -33.85
CA THR A 305 0.95 -19.53 -32.60
C THR A 305 1.93 -19.10 -31.51
N LEU A 306 1.83 -17.86 -31.06
CA LEU A 306 2.68 -17.28 -30.03
C LEU A 306 1.84 -16.96 -28.79
N ASN A 307 2.29 -17.39 -27.60
CA ASN A 307 1.71 -17.02 -26.32
C ASN A 307 2.82 -16.42 -25.44
N GLY A 308 2.64 -15.17 -24.98
CA GLY A 308 3.58 -14.48 -24.09
C GLY A 308 3.61 -15.12 -22.71
N GLY A 309 2.54 -14.92 -21.94
CA GLY A 309 2.35 -15.54 -20.64
C GLY A 309 2.25 -14.51 -19.52
N GLU A 310 3.00 -14.67 -18.43
CA GLU A 310 3.07 -13.64 -17.37
C GLU A 310 4.27 -12.72 -17.62
N GLY A 311 4.08 -11.41 -17.80
CA GLY A 311 5.18 -10.45 -17.98
C GLY A 311 4.88 -9.46 -19.08
N ASP A 312 5.72 -8.43 -19.25
CA ASP A 312 5.57 -7.50 -20.40
C ASP A 312 6.34 -8.09 -21.60
N ASP A 313 5.62 -8.65 -22.58
CA ASP A 313 6.18 -9.49 -23.66
C ASP A 313 6.23 -8.80 -25.03
N ASP A 314 7.24 -9.15 -25.84
CA ASP A 314 7.42 -8.70 -27.22
C ASP A 314 7.18 -9.87 -28.21
N LEU A 315 6.01 -9.90 -28.87
CA LEU A 315 5.61 -10.96 -29.81
C LEU A 315 5.65 -10.46 -31.26
N ASN A 316 6.36 -11.18 -32.14
CA ASN A 316 6.39 -10.91 -33.58
C ASN A 316 6.18 -12.20 -34.38
N SER A 317 5.02 -12.38 -35.00
CA SER A 317 4.73 -13.62 -35.74
C SER A 317 5.37 -13.65 -37.13
N GLY A 318 5.39 -12.54 -37.85
CA GLY A 318 6.05 -12.44 -39.16
C GLY A 318 5.10 -12.63 -40.34
N ASP A 319 5.50 -13.36 -41.39
CA ASP A 319 4.62 -13.58 -42.56
C ASP A 319 3.80 -14.85 -42.33
N GLY A 320 2.46 -14.78 -42.33
CA GLY A 320 1.66 -15.91 -41.86
C GLY A 320 0.16 -15.75 -41.92
N ALA A 321 -0.55 -16.63 -41.21
CA ALA A 321 -1.91 -16.38 -40.74
C ALA A 321 -1.90 -16.81 -39.28
N ASP A 322 -1.59 -15.87 -38.41
CA ASP A 322 -1.00 -16.13 -37.12
C ASP A 322 -1.99 -15.92 -35.97
N ILE A 323 -1.65 -16.50 -34.82
CA ILE A 323 -2.36 -16.30 -33.55
C ILE A 323 -1.36 -15.82 -32.51
N LEU A 324 -1.59 -14.63 -31.95
CA LEU A 324 -0.77 -14.06 -30.88
C LEU A 324 -1.65 -13.81 -29.65
N ASN A 325 -1.21 -14.24 -28.48
CA ASN A 325 -1.83 -13.91 -27.20
C ASN A 325 -0.75 -13.34 -26.26
N GLY A 326 -0.94 -12.13 -25.73
CA GLY A 326 -0.05 -11.52 -24.73
C GLY A 326 -0.20 -12.17 -23.36
N ASP A 327 -1.45 -12.37 -22.93
CA ASP A 327 -1.86 -12.85 -21.60
C ASP A 327 -1.73 -11.78 -20.49
N ASP A 328 -0.90 -11.93 -19.46
CA ASP A 328 -0.85 -11.01 -18.31
C ASP A 328 0.35 -10.06 -18.43
N GLY A 329 0.16 -8.78 -18.72
CA GLY A 329 1.25 -7.80 -18.80
C GLY A 329 0.94 -6.63 -19.73
N ASN A 330 1.91 -5.75 -19.99
CA ASN A 330 1.76 -4.73 -21.03
C ASN A 330 2.55 -5.18 -22.26
N ASP A 331 1.86 -5.82 -23.19
CA ASP A 331 2.46 -6.58 -24.27
C ASP A 331 2.54 -5.79 -25.58
N SER A 332 3.50 -6.16 -26.43
CA SER A 332 3.65 -5.62 -27.78
C SER A 332 3.53 -6.75 -28.81
N LEU A 333 2.40 -6.80 -29.51
CA LEU A 333 2.08 -7.83 -30.50
C LEU A 333 2.15 -7.26 -31.92
N LEU A 334 2.99 -7.85 -32.77
CA LEU A 334 3.18 -7.46 -34.17
C LEU A 334 2.98 -8.67 -35.11
N ALA A 335 1.92 -8.64 -35.92
CA ALA A 335 1.60 -9.74 -36.83
C ALA A 335 2.16 -9.58 -38.24
N SER A 336 2.66 -8.40 -38.62
CA SER A 336 3.31 -8.11 -39.91
C SER A 336 2.47 -8.39 -41.17
N GLY A 337 2.31 -9.62 -41.65
CA GLY A 337 1.62 -9.87 -42.92
C GLY A 337 0.82 -11.16 -42.90
N GLY A 338 -0.49 -11.08 -43.06
CA GLY A 338 -1.33 -12.24 -42.90
C GLY A 338 -2.82 -11.95 -42.85
N SER A 339 -3.54 -12.69 -42.03
CA SER A 339 -4.92 -12.42 -41.64
C SER A 339 -5.03 -13.00 -40.25
N ASP A 340 -4.68 -12.18 -39.29
CA ASP A 340 -4.12 -12.61 -38.03
C ASP A 340 -5.12 -12.40 -36.88
N VAL A 341 -4.89 -13.11 -35.78
CA VAL A 341 -5.70 -12.99 -34.55
C VAL A 341 -4.80 -12.64 -33.38
N LEU A 342 -4.98 -11.44 -32.84
CA LEU A 342 -4.23 -10.91 -31.71
C LEU A 342 -5.18 -10.73 -30.51
N SER A 343 -4.74 -11.17 -29.33
CA SER A 343 -5.33 -10.86 -28.02
C SER A 343 -4.26 -10.23 -27.15
N GLY A 344 -4.51 -9.04 -26.60
CA GLY A 344 -3.64 -8.39 -25.63
C GLY A 344 -3.67 -9.18 -24.32
N GLY A 345 -4.79 -9.10 -23.60
CA GLY A 345 -5.03 -9.90 -22.41
C GLY A 345 -5.36 -9.00 -21.23
N THR A 346 -4.51 -8.97 -20.20
CA THR A 346 -4.66 -8.02 -19.09
C THR A 346 -3.48 -7.09 -19.04
N GLY A 347 -3.73 -5.77 -18.97
CA GLY A 347 -2.69 -4.75 -18.97
C GLY A 347 -2.86 -3.84 -20.19
N ASN A 348 -1.96 -2.89 -20.39
CA ASN A 348 -2.12 -1.87 -21.43
C ASN A 348 -1.28 -2.25 -22.65
N ASP A 349 -1.93 -2.86 -23.64
CA ASP A 349 -1.24 -3.55 -24.72
C ASP A 349 -1.13 -2.71 -26.00
N VAL A 350 -0.16 -3.07 -26.85
CA VAL A 350 0.01 -2.52 -28.20
C VAL A 350 -0.10 -3.63 -29.22
N LEU A 351 -1.17 -3.60 -30.02
CA LEU A 351 -1.44 -4.59 -31.05
C LEU A 351 -1.31 -3.96 -32.45
N ASP A 352 -0.47 -4.53 -33.30
CA ASP A 352 -0.30 -4.16 -34.71
C ASP A 352 -0.56 -5.36 -35.64
N GLY A 353 -1.69 -5.32 -36.35
CA GLY A 353 -2.11 -6.37 -37.29
C GLY A 353 -1.28 -6.42 -38.57
N GLY A 354 -0.68 -5.29 -38.99
CA GLY A 354 0.11 -5.24 -40.22
C GLY A 354 -0.73 -5.30 -41.51
N ASP A 355 -0.32 -6.11 -42.49
CA ASP A 355 -1.04 -6.29 -43.75
C ASP A 355 -2.01 -7.47 -43.64
N GLY A 356 -3.32 -7.28 -43.74
CA GLY A 356 -4.25 -8.40 -43.60
C GLY A 356 -5.69 -7.97 -43.39
N ASP A 357 -6.61 -8.94 -43.30
CA ASP A 357 -7.94 -8.67 -42.71
C ASP A 357 -7.87 -9.25 -41.29
N ASP A 358 -7.49 -8.43 -40.31
CA ASP A 358 -7.04 -8.90 -38.99
C ASP A 358 -8.13 -8.81 -37.90
N ILE A 359 -7.92 -9.53 -36.80
CA ILE A 359 -8.76 -9.48 -35.59
C ILE A 359 -7.87 -9.10 -34.41
N LEU A 360 -8.05 -7.90 -33.87
CA LEU A 360 -7.34 -7.39 -32.70
C LEU A 360 -8.34 -7.26 -31.54
N ASN A 361 -8.08 -7.97 -30.44
CA ASN A 361 -8.79 -7.81 -29.17
C ASN A 361 -7.81 -7.26 -28.13
N GLY A 362 -8.06 -6.08 -27.57
CA GLY A 362 -7.26 -5.54 -26.46
C GLY A 362 -7.51 -6.29 -25.15
N ASP A 363 -8.78 -6.63 -24.89
CA ASP A 363 -9.26 -7.30 -23.68
C ASP A 363 -9.33 -6.36 -22.45
N ASP A 364 -8.63 -6.59 -21.35
CA ASP A 364 -8.72 -5.76 -20.13
C ASP A 364 -7.54 -4.78 -20.05
N GLY A 365 -7.76 -3.48 -20.12
CA GLY A 365 -6.72 -2.46 -20.00
C GLY A 365 -6.96 -1.27 -20.91
N ASP A 366 -6.04 -0.30 -20.91
CA ASP A 366 -6.08 0.84 -21.83
C ASP A 366 -5.20 0.55 -23.05
N ASP A 367 -5.80 -0.03 -24.09
CA ASP A 367 -5.05 -0.63 -25.20
C ASP A 367 -4.85 0.29 -26.40
N ARG A 368 -3.82 0.03 -27.20
CA ARG A 368 -3.57 0.67 -28.49
C ARG A 368 -3.65 -0.35 -29.62
N LEU A 369 -4.63 -0.17 -30.51
CA LEU A 369 -4.87 -1.07 -31.64
C LEU A 369 -4.53 -0.38 -32.97
N ILE A 370 -3.65 -1.00 -33.74
CA ILE A 370 -3.21 -0.60 -35.08
C ILE A 370 -3.64 -1.70 -36.05
N GLY A 371 -4.72 -1.48 -36.80
CA GLY A 371 -5.21 -2.48 -37.75
C GLY A 371 -4.29 -2.69 -38.96
N GLY A 372 -3.67 -1.60 -39.45
CA GLY A 372 -2.77 -1.66 -40.59
C GLY A 372 -3.49 -1.61 -41.95
N LEU A 373 -3.15 -2.49 -42.88
CA LEU A 373 -3.72 -2.55 -44.23
C LEU A 373 -4.70 -3.71 -44.39
N GLY A 374 -5.99 -3.40 -44.36
CA GLY A 374 -7.02 -4.26 -44.93
C GLY A 374 -8.38 -3.92 -44.35
N ALA A 375 -9.19 -4.93 -44.03
CA ALA A 375 -10.49 -4.74 -43.41
C ALA A 375 -10.51 -5.42 -42.03
N ASP A 376 -10.15 -4.64 -41.01
CA ASP A 376 -9.76 -5.18 -39.71
C ASP A 376 -10.91 -5.11 -38.68
N GLN A 377 -10.89 -6.00 -37.69
CA GLN A 377 -11.77 -5.94 -36.53
C GLN A 377 -10.96 -5.49 -35.33
N LEU A 378 -11.20 -4.28 -34.85
CA LEU A 378 -10.53 -3.70 -33.68
C LEU A 378 -11.53 -3.65 -32.53
N ASN A 379 -11.30 -4.49 -31.54
CA ASN A 379 -12.10 -4.56 -30.33
C ASN A 379 -11.22 -4.17 -29.14
N GLY A 380 -11.39 -2.98 -28.56
CA GLY A 380 -10.59 -2.53 -27.42
C GLY A 380 -10.88 -3.41 -26.21
N GLY A 381 -12.07 -3.29 -25.63
CA GLY A 381 -12.52 -4.22 -24.60
C GLY A 381 -12.97 -3.46 -23.36
N ALA A 382 -12.29 -3.70 -22.24
CA ALA A 382 -12.55 -3.07 -20.97
C ALA A 382 -11.40 -2.12 -20.59
N GLY A 383 -11.63 -0.82 -20.79
CA GLY A 383 -10.71 0.22 -20.36
C GLY A 383 -10.98 1.46 -21.20
N ILE A 384 -9.94 2.22 -21.51
CA ILE A 384 -9.99 3.36 -22.43
C ILE A 384 -9.09 3.07 -23.63
N ASP A 385 -9.67 2.58 -24.69
CA ASP A 385 -8.93 1.98 -25.80
C ASP A 385 -8.75 2.95 -26.97
N THR A 386 -7.66 2.79 -27.71
CA THR A 386 -7.21 3.71 -28.76
C THR A 386 -7.09 3.06 -30.13
N ALA A 387 -7.96 3.52 -31.03
CA ALA A 387 -7.86 3.47 -32.49
C ALA A 387 -6.64 4.20 -33.09
N ASP A 388 -5.53 3.55 -33.45
CA ASP A 388 -4.36 4.26 -34.04
C ASP A 388 -4.20 4.11 -35.56
N TYR A 389 -4.34 5.24 -36.26
CA TYR A 389 -4.11 5.37 -37.70
C TYR A 389 -2.94 6.30 -38.07
N SER A 390 -2.08 6.65 -37.12
CA SER A 390 -0.96 7.59 -37.31
C SER A 390 0.01 7.19 -38.42
N THR A 391 0.15 5.89 -38.70
CA THR A 391 1.00 5.34 -39.76
C THR A 391 0.30 5.24 -41.12
N SER A 392 -1.00 5.51 -41.20
CA SER A 392 -1.78 5.33 -42.42
C SER A 392 -1.31 6.24 -43.56
N GLY A 393 -1.14 5.65 -44.75
CA GLY A 393 -0.77 6.39 -45.96
C GLY A 393 -1.92 7.16 -46.62
N SER A 394 -3.14 7.08 -46.07
CA SER A 394 -4.35 7.73 -46.58
C SER A 394 -5.11 8.38 -45.44
N ALA A 395 -5.80 9.49 -45.73
CA ALA A 395 -6.68 10.12 -44.75
C ALA A 395 -7.78 9.14 -44.31
N VAL A 396 -8.12 9.16 -43.03
CA VAL A 396 -9.13 8.32 -42.39
C VAL A 396 -10.40 9.11 -42.10
N GLY A 397 -11.54 8.42 -42.18
CA GLY A 397 -12.83 8.95 -41.76
C GLY A 397 -13.53 7.94 -40.87
N ILE A 398 -13.62 8.24 -39.58
CA ILE A 398 -14.14 7.36 -38.55
C ILE A 398 -15.29 8.04 -37.83
N ASP A 399 -16.38 7.29 -37.63
CA ASP A 399 -17.55 7.69 -36.82
C ASP A 399 -17.92 6.52 -35.91
N LEU A 400 -17.50 6.61 -34.65
CA LEU A 400 -17.71 5.57 -33.63
C LEU A 400 -19.20 5.38 -33.32
N LEU A 401 -19.98 6.46 -33.32
CA LEU A 401 -21.43 6.38 -33.07
C LEU A 401 -22.17 5.58 -34.16
N ASN A 402 -21.80 5.76 -35.43
CA ASN A 402 -22.49 5.14 -36.57
C ASN A 402 -21.75 3.92 -37.13
N GLY A 403 -20.58 3.57 -36.60
CA GLY A 403 -19.73 2.48 -37.09
C GLY A 403 -19.28 2.69 -38.54
N ILE A 404 -18.89 3.92 -38.90
CA ILE A 404 -18.38 4.24 -40.23
C ILE A 404 -16.87 4.27 -40.16
N ALA A 405 -16.22 3.55 -41.07
CA ALA A 405 -14.78 3.62 -41.30
C ALA A 405 -14.53 3.72 -42.83
N VAL A 406 -13.84 4.79 -43.26
CA VAL A 406 -13.56 5.09 -44.66
C VAL A 406 -12.13 5.63 -44.84
N GLY A 407 -11.66 5.67 -46.09
CA GLY A 407 -10.33 6.19 -46.39
C GLY A 407 -9.26 5.15 -46.09
N GLY A 408 -8.29 5.49 -45.23
CA GLY A 408 -7.31 4.54 -44.71
C GLY A 408 -7.93 3.42 -43.86
N ALA A 409 -9.07 3.66 -43.22
CA ALA A 409 -9.80 2.70 -42.38
C ALA A 409 -10.93 1.96 -43.13
N ALA A 410 -10.81 1.82 -44.46
CA ALA A 410 -11.94 1.42 -45.29
C ALA A 410 -12.21 -0.10 -45.24
N GLY A 411 -13.08 -0.53 -44.35
CA GLY A 411 -13.42 -1.94 -44.17
C GLY A 411 -13.51 -2.31 -42.69
N ASP A 412 -12.82 -1.51 -41.87
CA ASP A 412 -12.62 -1.77 -40.46
C ASP A 412 -13.93 -1.70 -39.66
N VAL A 413 -13.95 -2.48 -38.59
CA VAL A 413 -15.02 -2.53 -37.60
C VAL A 413 -14.41 -2.25 -36.24
N LEU A 414 -14.78 -1.11 -35.65
CA LEU A 414 -14.29 -0.68 -34.34
C LEU A 414 -15.39 -0.93 -33.28
N THR A 415 -15.04 -1.60 -32.18
CA THR A 415 -15.92 -1.84 -31.03
C THR A 415 -15.18 -1.61 -29.72
N GLY A 416 -15.83 -0.97 -28.73
CA GLY A 416 -15.18 -0.66 -27.46
C GLY A 416 -13.92 0.18 -27.65
N ILE A 417 -14.02 1.25 -28.45
CA ILE A 417 -12.93 2.18 -28.71
C ILE A 417 -13.41 3.55 -28.27
N GLU A 418 -12.64 4.20 -27.40
CA GLU A 418 -12.96 5.53 -26.87
C GLU A 418 -12.09 6.61 -27.50
N ASN A 419 -10.86 6.29 -27.92
CA ASN A 419 -9.91 7.26 -28.45
C ASN A 419 -9.56 6.99 -29.92
N LEU A 420 -9.26 8.05 -30.66
CA LEU A 420 -8.85 7.98 -32.07
C LEU A 420 -7.61 8.82 -32.31
N ILE A 421 -6.64 8.23 -33.00
CA ILE A 421 -5.48 8.93 -33.56
C ILE A 421 -5.55 8.85 -35.09
N GLY A 422 -5.61 10.02 -35.72
CA GLY A 422 -5.59 10.19 -37.16
C GLY A 422 -4.19 10.06 -37.77
N SER A 423 -4.17 10.08 -39.09
CA SER A 423 -2.98 10.08 -39.94
C SER A 423 -2.32 11.46 -40.05
N GLY A 424 -1.23 11.57 -40.81
CA GLY A 424 -0.64 12.87 -41.17
C GLY A 424 -1.35 13.59 -42.33
N LEU A 425 -2.66 13.37 -42.52
CA LEU A 425 -3.47 13.89 -43.63
C LEU A 425 -4.80 14.46 -43.12
N ALA A 426 -5.62 15.02 -44.02
CA ALA A 426 -6.89 15.66 -43.64
C ALA A 426 -7.98 14.64 -43.24
N ASP A 427 -8.11 14.40 -41.96
CA ASP A 427 -8.91 13.33 -41.37
C ASP A 427 -10.29 13.80 -40.88
N GLN A 428 -11.20 12.84 -40.68
CA GLN A 428 -12.50 13.07 -40.06
C GLN A 428 -12.66 12.08 -38.90
N LEU A 429 -12.48 12.56 -37.67
CA LEU A 429 -12.57 11.76 -36.45
C LEU A 429 -13.82 12.17 -35.68
N ILE A 430 -14.79 11.27 -35.57
CA ILE A 430 -16.07 11.50 -34.89
C ILE A 430 -16.20 10.47 -33.76
N GLY A 431 -16.29 10.97 -32.53
CA GLY A 431 -16.51 10.22 -31.30
C GLY A 431 -17.91 9.62 -31.17
N ASP A 432 -18.24 9.15 -29.98
CA ASP A 432 -19.49 8.50 -29.64
C ASP A 432 -20.26 9.20 -28.51
N GLY A 433 -20.98 8.46 -27.67
CA GLY A 433 -21.68 9.04 -26.51
C GLY A 433 -20.84 9.05 -25.22
N GLY A 434 -19.62 8.51 -25.28
CA GLY A 434 -18.66 8.44 -24.18
C GLY A 434 -17.76 9.67 -24.14
N ASN A 435 -16.69 9.62 -23.33
CA ASN A 435 -15.65 10.65 -23.34
C ASN A 435 -14.57 10.18 -24.31
N ASN A 436 -14.35 10.89 -25.41
CA ASN A 436 -13.38 10.51 -26.41
C ASN A 436 -12.15 11.43 -26.40
N THR A 437 -10.96 10.89 -26.63
CA THR A 437 -9.76 11.67 -26.96
C THR A 437 -9.47 11.54 -28.46
N LEU A 438 -9.43 12.69 -29.15
CA LEU A 438 -9.25 12.77 -30.59
C LEU A 438 -7.94 13.51 -30.89
N THR A 439 -7.02 12.82 -31.55
CA THR A 439 -5.74 13.36 -32.02
C THR A 439 -5.73 13.36 -33.53
N GLY A 440 -5.92 14.52 -34.18
CA GLY A 440 -5.97 14.61 -35.65
C GLY A 440 -4.65 14.25 -36.32
N GLY A 441 -3.53 14.66 -35.72
CA GLY A 441 -2.22 14.63 -36.37
C GLY A 441 -2.00 15.90 -37.19
N ALA A 442 -1.03 15.86 -38.12
CA ALA A 442 -0.87 16.97 -39.06
C ALA A 442 -1.91 16.86 -40.16
N GLY A 443 -2.67 17.90 -40.43
CA GLY A 443 -3.75 17.75 -41.39
C GLY A 443 -4.58 19.00 -41.49
N ALA A 444 -5.79 18.87 -41.98
CA ALA A 444 -6.80 19.91 -41.84
C ALA A 444 -8.07 19.14 -41.47
N ASP A 445 -8.14 18.82 -40.18
CA ASP A 445 -8.90 17.69 -39.68
C ASP A 445 -10.27 18.13 -39.20
N LEU A 446 -11.23 17.22 -39.17
CA LEU A 446 -12.52 17.43 -38.54
C LEU A 446 -12.57 16.56 -37.29
N LEU A 447 -12.56 17.19 -36.12
CA LEU A 447 -12.69 16.53 -34.82
C LEU A 447 -14.07 16.82 -34.24
N VAL A 448 -14.86 15.78 -33.99
CA VAL A 448 -16.23 15.90 -33.46
C VAL A 448 -16.40 14.98 -32.25
N GLY A 449 -16.53 15.53 -31.04
CA GLY A 449 -16.68 14.72 -29.82
C GLY A 449 -18.05 14.06 -29.69
N GLN A 450 -19.11 14.84 -29.94
CA GLN A 450 -20.55 14.48 -29.85
C GLN A 450 -21.16 14.77 -28.47
N SER A 451 -21.34 13.77 -27.62
CA SER A 451 -21.91 13.97 -26.29
C SER A 451 -21.06 13.18 -25.33
N GLY A 452 -20.67 13.80 -24.23
CA GLY A 452 -19.57 13.30 -23.42
C GLY A 452 -18.78 14.49 -22.90
N PHE A 453 -17.61 14.21 -22.35
CA PHE A 453 -16.59 15.22 -22.09
C PHE A 453 -15.39 14.90 -23.00
N ASP A 454 -15.41 15.49 -24.19
CA ASP A 454 -14.54 15.09 -25.29
C ASP A 454 -13.30 15.97 -25.36
N THR A 455 -12.18 15.37 -25.75
CA THR A 455 -10.85 15.99 -25.73
C THR A 455 -10.27 16.07 -27.13
N ALA A 456 -9.86 17.26 -27.55
CA ALA A 456 -8.93 17.42 -28.68
C ALA A 456 -7.51 17.53 -28.13
N ASP A 457 -6.64 16.59 -28.51
CA ASP A 457 -5.27 16.51 -28.01
C ASP A 457 -4.24 16.95 -29.06
N TYR A 458 -3.53 18.04 -28.73
CA TYR A 458 -2.43 18.60 -29.52
C TYR A 458 -1.08 18.52 -28.81
N SER A 459 -0.96 17.73 -27.74
CA SER A 459 0.27 17.57 -26.94
C SER A 459 1.46 17.10 -27.77
N GLY A 460 1.22 16.29 -28.83
CA GLY A 460 2.23 15.82 -29.78
C GLY A 460 2.74 16.87 -30.77
N SER A 461 2.09 18.05 -30.87
CA SER A 461 2.43 19.06 -31.88
C SER A 461 3.84 19.62 -31.70
N ALA A 462 4.62 19.61 -32.77
CA ALA A 462 6.01 20.07 -32.76
C ALA A 462 6.16 21.61 -32.72
N THR A 463 5.05 22.35 -32.74
CA THR A 463 5.01 23.82 -32.60
C THR A 463 3.73 24.27 -31.90
N ALA A 464 3.73 25.51 -31.41
CA ALA A 464 2.54 26.11 -30.82
C ALA A 464 1.31 26.07 -31.71
N VAL A 465 0.16 25.83 -31.09
CA VAL A 465 -1.17 25.75 -31.69
C VAL A 465 -2.04 26.93 -31.25
N THR A 466 -3.03 27.24 -32.06
CA THR A 466 -4.08 28.20 -31.76
C THR A 466 -5.42 27.54 -32.00
N ILE A 467 -6.19 27.35 -30.94
CA ILE A 467 -7.53 26.74 -30.98
C ILE A 467 -8.57 27.78 -30.61
N GLN A 468 -9.65 27.85 -31.40
CA GLN A 468 -10.83 28.66 -31.11
C GLN A 468 -12.07 27.77 -31.19
N LEU A 469 -12.70 27.51 -30.06
CA LEU A 469 -14.04 26.91 -30.01
C LEU A 469 -15.08 27.99 -30.29
N ASN A 470 -16.11 27.66 -31.07
CA ASN A 470 -17.17 28.61 -31.43
C ASN A 470 -18.56 28.17 -30.92
N SER A 471 -18.61 27.07 -30.17
CA SER A 471 -19.82 26.52 -29.57
C SER A 471 -20.54 27.60 -28.75
N THR A 472 -21.86 27.58 -28.72
CA THR A 472 -22.64 28.43 -27.82
C THR A 472 -23.86 27.68 -27.32
N VAL A 473 -24.49 28.14 -26.23
CA VAL A 473 -25.78 27.56 -25.77
C VAL A 473 -26.84 27.52 -26.88
N ALA A 474 -26.82 28.46 -27.83
CA ALA A 474 -27.77 28.53 -28.94
C ALA A 474 -27.38 27.67 -30.15
N ASP A 475 -26.08 27.40 -30.31
CA ASP A 475 -25.51 26.62 -31.40
C ASP A 475 -24.31 25.79 -30.87
N PRO A 476 -24.56 24.67 -30.17
CA PRO A 476 -23.50 23.86 -29.59
C PRO A 476 -22.58 23.23 -30.65
N VAL A 477 -23.10 23.06 -31.88
CA VAL A 477 -22.38 22.45 -33.02
C VAL A 477 -21.64 23.48 -33.87
N ALA A 478 -21.51 24.72 -33.42
CA ALA A 478 -20.78 25.74 -34.16
C ALA A 478 -19.30 25.32 -34.31
N VAL A 479 -18.83 25.35 -35.56
CA VAL A 479 -17.49 24.86 -35.93
C VAL A 479 -16.42 25.80 -35.42
N GLY A 480 -15.58 25.30 -34.52
CA GLY A 480 -14.31 25.88 -34.08
C GLY A 480 -13.22 25.77 -35.14
N THR A 481 -12.08 26.39 -34.90
CA THR A 481 -10.94 26.41 -35.83
C THR A 481 -9.61 26.18 -35.13
N GLY A 482 -8.73 25.40 -35.74
CA GLY A 482 -7.32 25.30 -35.38
C GLY A 482 -6.40 26.04 -36.37
N LEU A 483 -5.26 26.53 -35.87
CA LEU A 483 -4.17 27.12 -36.66
C LEU A 483 -2.81 26.79 -36.03
N GLY A 484 -1.79 26.59 -36.87
CA GLY A 484 -0.41 26.34 -36.43
C GLY A 484 -0.15 24.90 -35.95
N GLY A 485 1.05 24.40 -36.23
CA GLY A 485 1.43 23.03 -35.89
C GLY A 485 0.49 22.01 -36.52
N ASP A 486 0.12 21.02 -35.70
CA ASP A 486 -0.82 19.97 -36.08
C ASP A 486 -2.25 20.50 -36.21
N ALA A 487 -2.59 21.61 -35.55
CA ALA A 487 -3.91 22.22 -35.64
C ALA A 487 -4.21 22.98 -36.96
N GLU A 488 -3.28 23.04 -37.92
CA GLU A 488 -3.37 23.94 -39.09
C GLU A 488 -4.55 23.62 -40.03
N GLY A 489 -5.66 24.34 -39.86
CA GLY A 489 -6.85 24.19 -40.70
C GLY A 489 -7.92 23.28 -40.13
N ASP A 490 -7.71 22.79 -38.91
CA ASP A 490 -8.64 21.92 -38.19
C ASP A 490 -9.97 22.60 -37.90
N GLN A 491 -11.00 21.76 -37.80
CA GLN A 491 -12.36 22.09 -37.46
C GLN A 491 -12.78 21.25 -36.26
N LEU A 492 -13.19 21.92 -35.19
CA LEU A 492 -13.57 21.28 -33.93
C LEU A 492 -15.06 21.51 -33.67
N GLN A 493 -15.81 20.47 -33.32
CA GLN A 493 -17.22 20.56 -32.94
C GLN A 493 -17.49 19.70 -31.72
N LEU A 494 -18.28 20.20 -30.76
CA LEU A 494 -18.66 19.41 -29.58
C LEU A 494 -17.41 18.84 -28.88
N ILE A 495 -16.45 19.72 -28.60
CA ILE A 495 -15.22 19.43 -27.85
C ILE A 495 -15.27 20.32 -26.62
N GLU A 496 -15.12 19.73 -25.44
CA GLU A 496 -15.17 20.43 -24.15
C GLU A 496 -13.77 20.61 -23.56
N ARG A 497 -12.82 19.73 -23.89
CA ARG A 497 -11.43 19.82 -23.41
C ARG A 497 -10.45 19.96 -24.56
N VAL A 498 -9.48 20.85 -24.40
CA VAL A 498 -8.37 21.03 -25.35
C VAL A 498 -7.05 20.92 -24.60
N ILE A 499 -6.19 20.02 -25.07
CA ILE A 499 -4.80 19.90 -24.61
C ILE A 499 -3.90 20.58 -25.63
N GLY A 500 -3.13 21.58 -25.18
CA GLY A 500 -2.12 22.29 -25.94
C GLY A 500 -0.84 21.48 -26.14
N SER A 501 0.06 22.05 -26.93
CA SER A 501 1.41 21.56 -27.18
C SER A 501 2.38 21.95 -26.04
N ALA A 502 3.64 21.51 -26.13
CA ALA A 502 4.68 21.96 -25.20
C ALA A 502 5.18 23.41 -25.43
N PHE A 503 4.48 24.22 -26.24
CA PHE A 503 4.90 25.56 -26.66
C PHE A 503 3.86 26.61 -26.26
N ALA A 504 4.19 27.90 -26.44
CA ALA A 504 3.29 29.00 -26.07
C ALA A 504 2.03 29.05 -26.97
N ASP A 505 0.95 28.47 -26.48
CA ASP A 505 -0.29 28.25 -27.20
C ASP A 505 -1.32 29.37 -26.99
N MET A 506 -2.37 29.36 -27.82
CA MET A 506 -3.52 30.23 -27.65
C MET A 506 -4.81 29.41 -27.74
N LEU A 507 -5.40 29.12 -26.59
CA LEU A 507 -6.60 28.31 -26.45
C LEU A 507 -7.77 29.23 -26.07
N ILE A 508 -8.77 29.31 -26.95
CA ILE A 508 -9.91 30.20 -26.80
C ILE A 508 -11.19 29.36 -26.83
N GLY A 509 -11.93 29.39 -25.72
CA GLY A 509 -13.21 28.73 -25.58
C GLY A 509 -14.36 29.45 -26.28
N GLY A 510 -15.51 28.80 -26.22
CA GLY A 510 -16.75 29.21 -26.83
C GLY A 510 -17.70 29.86 -25.82
N GLY A 511 -18.93 29.41 -25.87
CA GLY A 511 -20.06 29.85 -25.05
C GLY A 511 -20.63 28.75 -24.15
N LEU A 512 -19.89 27.65 -23.99
CA LEU A 512 -20.17 26.50 -23.14
C LEU A 512 -19.07 26.40 -22.07
N ALA A 513 -19.11 25.40 -21.20
CA ALA A 513 -18.05 25.18 -20.22
C ALA A 513 -16.90 24.44 -20.87
N ASP A 514 -15.74 25.07 -20.95
CA ASP A 514 -14.55 24.54 -21.61
C ASP A 514 -13.41 24.30 -20.59
N THR A 515 -12.58 23.30 -20.85
CA THR A 515 -11.40 22.97 -20.04
C THR A 515 -10.12 23.03 -20.88
N PHE A 516 -9.10 23.70 -20.36
CA PHE A 516 -7.82 23.87 -21.05
C PHE A 516 -6.66 23.29 -20.25
N VAL A 517 -5.84 22.49 -20.92
CA VAL A 517 -4.50 22.09 -20.45
C VAL A 517 -3.49 22.75 -21.37
N GLY A 518 -2.80 23.79 -20.90
CA GLY A 518 -1.85 24.56 -21.74
C GLY A 518 -0.56 23.79 -22.05
N GLY A 519 -0.02 23.07 -21.06
CA GLY A 519 1.28 22.44 -21.11
C GLY A 519 2.38 23.32 -20.52
N VAL A 520 3.65 23.01 -20.81
CA VAL A 520 4.81 23.76 -20.24
C VAL A 520 5.04 25.14 -20.86
N GLY A 521 4.17 25.55 -21.80
CA GLY A 521 4.26 26.79 -22.55
C GLY A 521 4.05 28.03 -21.68
N ALA A 522 3.97 29.19 -22.33
CA ALA A 522 3.49 30.40 -21.67
C ALA A 522 2.24 30.81 -22.42
N ASP A 523 1.13 30.22 -22.00
CA ASP A 523 -0.04 30.03 -22.85
C ASP A 523 -1.03 31.16 -22.67
N GLN A 524 -1.92 31.33 -23.64
CA GLN A 524 -3.05 32.24 -23.53
C GLN A 524 -4.32 31.41 -23.44
N LEU A 525 -4.90 31.35 -22.25
CA LEU A 525 -6.12 30.59 -21.96
C LEU A 525 -7.27 31.58 -21.79
N THR A 526 -8.24 31.55 -22.71
CA THR A 526 -9.40 32.45 -22.69
C THR A 526 -10.68 31.63 -22.68
N GLY A 527 -11.44 31.61 -21.58
CA GLY A 527 -12.65 30.77 -21.45
C GLY A 527 -13.80 31.18 -22.35
N GLY A 528 -14.19 32.45 -22.32
CA GLY A 528 -15.30 32.95 -23.14
C GLY A 528 -16.55 33.20 -22.32
N ASP A 529 -17.72 32.79 -22.82
CA ASP A 529 -18.92 32.72 -21.98
C ASP A 529 -19.03 31.27 -21.46
N GLY A 530 -19.26 31.04 -20.18
CA GLY A 530 -19.25 29.67 -19.70
C GLY A 530 -18.95 29.57 -18.22
N VAL A 531 -18.57 28.38 -17.79
CA VAL A 531 -17.86 28.18 -16.52
C VAL A 531 -16.62 27.38 -16.89
N ASP A 532 -15.53 28.08 -17.10
CA ASP A 532 -14.36 27.55 -17.78
C ASP A 532 -13.26 27.17 -16.79
N THR A 533 -12.46 26.17 -17.16
CA THR A 533 -11.47 25.54 -16.28
C THR A 533 -10.09 25.61 -16.90
N ALA A 534 -9.11 26.11 -16.15
CA ALA A 534 -7.70 25.86 -16.44
C ALA A 534 -7.21 24.69 -15.58
N GLU A 535 -6.63 23.69 -16.22
CA GLU A 535 -6.20 22.44 -15.62
C GLU A 535 -4.68 22.29 -15.70
N TYR A 536 -4.07 22.03 -14.53
CA TYR A 536 -2.63 21.86 -14.35
C TYR A 536 -2.27 20.49 -13.77
N SER A 537 -3.17 19.51 -13.89
CA SER A 537 -3.03 18.17 -13.31
C SER A 537 -1.79 17.41 -13.80
N THR A 538 -1.31 17.72 -15.01
CA THR A 538 -0.10 17.12 -15.60
C THR A 538 1.19 17.84 -15.22
N SER A 539 1.11 18.94 -14.47
CA SER A 539 2.29 19.76 -14.14
C SER A 539 3.26 19.00 -13.25
N SER A 540 4.54 19.03 -13.66
CA SER A 540 5.65 18.38 -12.93
C SER A 540 6.13 19.17 -11.70
N ALA A 541 5.48 20.28 -11.36
CA ALA A 541 5.76 21.09 -10.18
C ALA A 541 4.53 21.90 -9.74
N ALA A 542 4.58 22.43 -8.52
CA ALA A 542 3.52 23.27 -7.97
C ALA A 542 3.27 24.55 -8.79
N VAL A 543 1.99 24.90 -8.91
CA VAL A 543 1.46 26.07 -9.60
C VAL A 543 0.91 27.10 -8.62
N THR A 544 0.93 28.36 -9.04
CA THR A 544 0.38 29.49 -8.30
C THR A 544 -0.41 30.36 -9.25
N VAL A 545 -1.72 30.40 -9.05
CA VAL A 545 -2.67 31.11 -9.92
C VAL A 545 -3.66 31.88 -9.06
N SER A 546 -3.89 33.15 -9.41
CA SER A 546 -4.86 34.01 -8.73
C SER A 546 -5.76 34.69 -9.75
N LEU A 547 -6.99 34.19 -9.89
CA LEU A 547 -7.96 34.65 -10.87
C LEU A 547 -8.42 36.08 -10.59
N ASP A 548 -8.65 36.84 -11.66
CA ASP A 548 -9.30 38.16 -11.62
C ASP A 548 -10.41 38.17 -12.67
N ALA A 549 -11.67 38.32 -12.23
CA ALA A 549 -12.82 38.35 -13.14
C ALA A 549 -12.79 39.55 -14.12
N ALA A 550 -12.01 40.59 -13.84
CA ALA A 550 -11.96 41.83 -14.63
C ALA A 550 -10.66 42.02 -15.43
N ALA A 551 -9.67 41.15 -15.27
CA ALA A 551 -8.36 41.29 -15.91
C ALA A 551 -7.71 39.95 -16.22
N THR A 552 -6.75 39.97 -17.14
CA THR A 552 -5.91 38.81 -17.40
C THR A 552 -4.98 38.56 -16.21
N THR A 553 -5.05 37.36 -15.65
CA THR A 553 -4.13 36.85 -14.64
C THR A 553 -2.90 36.26 -15.32
N VAL A 554 -1.73 36.40 -14.68
CA VAL A 554 -0.52 35.68 -15.10
C VAL A 554 -0.16 34.64 -14.05
N GLY A 555 -0.18 33.37 -14.44
CA GLY A 555 0.22 32.24 -13.60
C GLY A 555 1.73 32.20 -13.33
N SER A 556 2.13 31.44 -12.32
CA SER A 556 3.54 31.20 -11.99
C SER A 556 3.76 29.81 -11.40
N GLY A 557 4.96 29.25 -11.56
CA GLY A 557 5.27 27.90 -11.07
C GLY A 557 4.74 26.80 -11.98
N GLY A 558 5.45 25.67 -12.06
CA GLY A 558 5.09 24.54 -12.92
C GLY A 558 4.73 24.94 -14.34
N ASP A 559 3.69 24.31 -14.85
CA ASP A 559 3.12 24.57 -16.18
C ASP A 559 2.36 25.91 -16.23
N ALA A 560 1.89 26.45 -15.10
CA ALA A 560 1.26 27.78 -15.05
C ALA A 560 2.25 28.94 -15.31
N ALA A 561 3.56 28.67 -15.47
CA ALA A 561 4.61 29.66 -15.48
C ALA A 561 4.58 30.59 -16.72
N GLY A 562 3.91 31.73 -16.58
CA GLY A 562 3.80 32.74 -17.64
C GLY A 562 2.49 32.67 -18.43
N ASP A 563 1.63 31.71 -18.10
CA ASP A 563 0.29 31.58 -18.65
C ASP A 563 -0.54 32.82 -18.36
N GLN A 564 -1.34 33.21 -19.34
CA GLN A 564 -2.25 34.35 -19.30
C GLN A 564 -3.69 33.84 -19.33
N LEU A 565 -4.38 33.92 -18.20
CA LEU A 565 -5.74 33.41 -18.02
C LEU A 565 -6.73 34.57 -18.06
N THR A 566 -7.78 34.49 -18.89
CA THR A 566 -8.85 35.50 -19.00
C THR A 566 -10.21 34.83 -19.08
N GLY A 567 -11.14 35.21 -18.20
CA GLY A 567 -12.48 34.60 -18.17
C GLY A 567 -12.41 33.10 -17.86
N ILE A 568 -11.67 32.74 -16.82
CA ILE A 568 -11.58 31.39 -16.28
C ILE A 568 -12.12 31.44 -14.87
N GLU A 569 -13.03 30.53 -14.52
CA GLU A 569 -13.70 30.50 -13.22
C GLU A 569 -13.20 29.34 -12.34
N ASN A 570 -12.64 28.28 -12.94
CA ASN A 570 -12.20 27.10 -12.22
C ASN A 570 -10.71 26.84 -12.41
N LEU A 571 -10.08 26.29 -11.37
CA LEU A 571 -8.69 25.84 -11.38
C LEU A 571 -8.61 24.41 -10.88
N ILE A 572 -7.82 23.60 -11.57
CA ILE A 572 -7.37 22.28 -11.09
C ILE A 572 -5.85 22.34 -10.98
N GLY A 573 -5.33 22.07 -9.79
CA GLY A 573 -3.91 22.02 -9.48
C GLY A 573 -3.22 20.75 -9.97
N SER A 574 -1.94 20.68 -9.63
CA SER A 574 -0.99 19.63 -9.90
C SER A 574 -0.97 18.56 -8.78
N ALA A 575 0.04 17.69 -8.80
CA ALA A 575 0.29 16.75 -7.72
C ALA A 575 1.24 17.29 -6.62
N PHE A 576 1.42 18.62 -6.56
CA PHE A 576 2.32 19.29 -5.63
C PHE A 576 1.62 20.44 -4.89
N ALA A 577 2.23 20.94 -3.82
CA ALA A 577 1.69 22.00 -2.98
C ALA A 577 1.40 23.32 -3.72
N ASP A 578 0.16 23.49 -4.16
CA ASP A 578 -0.32 24.56 -5.02
C ASP A 578 -0.87 25.75 -4.25
N SER A 579 -0.96 26.90 -4.92
CA SER A 579 -1.63 28.09 -4.40
C SER A 579 -2.64 28.61 -5.41
N LEU A 580 -3.91 28.26 -5.17
CA LEU A 580 -5.02 28.57 -6.06
C LEU A 580 -5.93 29.60 -5.40
N VAL A 581 -6.11 30.73 -6.07
CA VAL A 581 -6.97 31.82 -5.60
C VAL A 581 -8.03 32.12 -6.66
N GLY A 582 -9.30 32.02 -6.27
CA GLY A 582 -10.46 32.38 -7.08
C GLY A 582 -10.66 33.89 -7.19
N SER A 583 -11.74 34.28 -7.85
CA SER A 583 -12.10 35.66 -8.12
C SER A 583 -13.19 36.16 -7.16
N THR A 584 -14.12 36.97 -7.65
CA THR A 584 -15.31 37.40 -6.87
C THR A 584 -16.59 36.72 -7.35
N GLU A 585 -16.46 35.77 -8.27
CA GLU A 585 -17.54 34.94 -8.78
C GLU A 585 -17.52 33.58 -8.08
N ALA A 586 -18.50 32.71 -8.36
CA ALA A 586 -18.46 31.35 -7.79
C ALA A 586 -17.41 30.52 -8.55
N ASN A 587 -16.38 30.06 -7.84
CA ASN A 587 -15.24 29.33 -8.40
C ASN A 587 -15.22 27.87 -7.91
N ARG A 588 -14.68 26.95 -8.72
CA ARG A 588 -14.23 25.63 -8.27
C ARG A 588 -12.70 25.59 -8.26
N LEU A 589 -12.13 25.35 -7.09
CA LEU A 589 -10.70 25.16 -6.90
C LEU A 589 -10.46 23.72 -6.43
N ASP A 590 -9.74 22.94 -7.22
CA ASP A 590 -9.30 21.58 -6.91
C ASP A 590 -7.78 21.61 -6.71
N GLY A 591 -7.30 21.33 -5.49
CA GLY A 591 -5.88 21.36 -5.15
C GLY A 591 -5.09 20.28 -5.87
N GLY A 592 -5.65 19.07 -5.96
CA GLY A 592 -4.99 17.91 -6.54
C GLY A 592 -4.30 17.08 -5.46
N ALA A 593 -3.02 16.78 -5.62
CA ALA A 593 -2.25 16.17 -4.55
C ALA A 593 -1.24 17.18 -4.00
N GLY A 594 -0.85 17.04 -2.74
CA GLY A 594 0.07 17.98 -2.10
C GLY A 594 -0.61 18.77 -0.99
N ASP A 595 0.17 19.60 -0.28
CA ASP A 595 -0.36 20.45 0.78
C ASP A 595 -0.78 21.80 0.17
N ASP A 596 -2.05 21.92 -0.21
CA ASP A 596 -2.52 23.00 -1.06
C ASP A 596 -3.09 24.19 -0.29
N PHE A 597 -2.99 25.36 -0.90
CA PHE A 597 -3.57 26.59 -0.39
C PHE A 597 -4.68 27.07 -1.32
N LEU A 598 -5.91 27.08 -0.81
CA LEU A 598 -7.11 27.42 -1.57
C LEU A 598 -7.79 28.65 -0.97
N ARG A 599 -8.01 29.69 -1.79
CA ARG A 599 -8.81 30.87 -1.41
C ARG A 599 -9.86 31.13 -2.48
N GLY A 600 -11.13 30.84 -2.18
CA GLY A 600 -12.24 31.09 -3.11
C GLY A 600 -12.43 32.57 -3.45
N GLY A 601 -12.42 33.42 -2.42
CA GLY A 601 -12.72 34.84 -2.56
C GLY A 601 -14.17 35.12 -2.18
N ALA A 602 -14.82 36.05 -2.88
CA ALA A 602 -16.26 36.22 -2.70
C ALA A 602 -16.98 35.32 -3.70
N GLY A 603 -18.06 34.68 -3.30
CA GLY A 603 -18.71 33.70 -4.16
C GLY A 603 -19.46 32.70 -3.31
N ALA A 604 -19.98 31.65 -3.94
CA ALA A 604 -20.30 30.42 -3.24
C ALA A 604 -19.41 29.37 -3.89
N ASP A 605 -18.20 29.24 -3.34
CA ASP A 605 -17.09 28.56 -3.99
C ASP A 605 -17.09 27.07 -3.64
N ARG A 606 -16.42 26.26 -4.45
CA ARG A 606 -16.14 24.86 -4.12
C ARG A 606 -14.63 24.71 -3.95
N LEU A 607 -14.21 24.46 -2.71
CA LEU A 607 -12.81 24.25 -2.33
C LEU A 607 -12.59 22.78 -2.01
N LEU A 608 -11.79 22.11 -2.85
CA LEU A 608 -11.49 20.69 -2.75
C LEU A 608 -9.98 20.54 -2.60
N GLY A 609 -9.49 20.12 -1.43
CA GLY A 609 -8.06 19.92 -1.20
C GLY A 609 -7.53 18.63 -1.81
N SER A 610 -8.35 17.57 -1.80
CA SER A 610 -7.98 16.24 -2.30
C SER A 610 -6.93 15.57 -1.40
N SER A 611 -5.76 15.14 -1.89
CA SER A 611 -4.83 14.37 -1.04
C SER A 611 -3.68 15.22 -0.51
N GLY A 612 -3.59 15.40 0.79
CA GLY A 612 -2.51 16.15 1.44
C GLY A 612 -3.01 16.81 2.71
N THR A 613 -2.33 17.88 3.15
CA THR A 613 -2.80 18.73 4.25
C THR A 613 -3.15 20.10 3.72
N ASP A 614 -4.43 20.31 3.46
CA ASP A 614 -4.91 21.44 2.67
C ASP A 614 -5.44 22.57 3.54
N THR A 615 -5.30 23.80 3.03
CA THR A 615 -5.67 25.02 3.75
C THR A 615 -6.69 25.82 2.97
N ALA A 616 -7.87 26.00 3.54
CA ALA A 616 -8.82 27.01 3.08
C ALA A 616 -8.58 28.34 3.79
N ASP A 617 -8.36 29.40 3.02
CA ASP A 617 -7.99 30.72 3.53
C ASP A 617 -9.07 31.78 3.32
N TYR A 618 -9.47 32.41 4.43
CA TYR A 618 -10.44 33.51 4.50
C TYR A 618 -9.86 34.83 5.01
N SER A 619 -8.53 34.95 5.09
CA SER A 619 -7.82 36.12 5.64
C SER A 619 -8.14 37.45 4.99
N THR A 620 -8.60 37.45 3.73
CA THR A 620 -8.99 38.67 3.01
C THR A 620 -10.45 39.05 3.19
N SER A 621 -11.25 38.25 3.90
CA SER A 621 -12.67 38.49 4.00
C SER A 621 -13.02 39.81 4.69
N GLY A 622 -14.02 40.49 4.15
CA GLY A 622 -14.54 41.75 4.68
C GLY A 622 -15.46 41.62 5.90
N ALA A 623 -15.72 40.39 6.37
CA ALA A 623 -16.51 40.09 7.56
C ALA A 623 -16.08 38.75 8.17
N GLY A 624 -16.58 38.45 9.36
CA GLY A 624 -16.28 37.20 10.04
C GLY A 624 -16.91 35.98 9.35
N VAL A 625 -16.20 34.86 9.39
CA VAL A 625 -16.55 33.59 8.76
C VAL A 625 -16.87 32.53 9.81
N ILE A 626 -17.79 31.63 9.45
CA ILE A 626 -18.17 30.47 10.25
C ILE A 626 -17.94 29.25 9.38
N VAL A 627 -16.92 28.48 9.70
CA VAL A 627 -16.49 27.31 8.92
C VAL A 627 -16.26 26.14 9.86
N SER A 628 -16.77 24.98 9.47
CA SER A 628 -16.58 23.71 10.16
C SER A 628 -16.04 22.71 9.18
N LEU A 629 -15.02 21.97 9.57
CA LEU A 629 -14.49 20.83 8.83
C LEU A 629 -15.22 19.54 9.26
N PHE A 630 -15.22 18.54 8.39
CA PHE A 630 -15.61 17.17 8.76
C PHE A 630 -14.40 16.25 8.59
N ALA A 631 -14.34 15.22 9.43
CA ALA A 631 -13.29 14.21 9.39
C ALA A 631 -13.61 13.13 8.35
N SER A 632 -13.45 13.44 7.07
CA SER A 632 -13.54 12.39 6.05
C SER A 632 -12.67 12.69 4.86
N ASP A 633 -11.83 11.70 4.53
CA ASP A 633 -11.18 11.53 3.22
C ASP A 633 -12.19 11.21 2.10
N ASP A 634 -13.49 11.37 2.37
CA ASP A 634 -14.57 11.15 1.42
C ASP A 634 -14.85 12.46 0.67
N PRO A 635 -14.52 12.57 -0.63
CA PRO A 635 -14.76 13.77 -1.43
C PRO A 635 -16.26 14.12 -1.57
N THR A 636 -17.16 13.21 -1.21
CA THR A 636 -18.61 13.43 -1.29
C THR A 636 -19.19 14.15 -0.08
N ILE A 637 -18.43 14.22 1.01
CA ILE A 637 -18.83 14.93 2.23
C ILE A 637 -18.37 16.38 2.13
N VAL A 638 -19.34 17.29 2.09
CA VAL A 638 -19.12 18.71 1.91
C VAL A 638 -19.66 19.47 3.11
N THR A 639 -18.87 20.39 3.66
CA THR A 639 -19.33 21.37 4.64
C THR A 639 -19.72 22.65 3.92
N THR A 640 -20.70 23.39 4.46
CA THR A 640 -21.08 24.68 3.90
C THR A 640 -20.71 25.80 4.85
N GLY A 641 -19.79 26.66 4.43
CA GLY A 641 -19.39 27.86 5.14
C GLY A 641 -20.52 28.90 5.21
N SER A 642 -20.40 29.84 6.16
CA SER A 642 -21.31 30.99 6.21
C SER A 642 -20.61 32.25 6.74
N GLY A 643 -21.12 33.42 6.34
CA GLY A 643 -20.53 34.71 6.73
C GLY A 643 -19.31 35.09 5.88
N GLY A 644 -19.15 36.40 5.65
CA GLY A 644 -18.05 36.92 4.85
C GLY A 644 -17.91 36.25 3.48
N ASP A 645 -16.68 35.84 3.19
CA ASP A 645 -16.24 35.19 1.96
C ASP A 645 -16.65 33.71 1.99
N ALA A 646 -16.75 33.08 3.17
CA ALA A 646 -17.22 31.70 3.32
C ALA A 646 -18.72 31.50 2.99
N GLN A 647 -19.44 32.53 2.56
CA GLN A 647 -20.90 32.49 2.45
C GLN A 647 -21.39 31.59 1.31
N GLY A 648 -21.72 30.33 1.67
CA GLY A 648 -22.21 29.35 0.71
C GLY A 648 -21.10 28.47 0.13
N ASP A 649 -19.85 28.69 0.55
CA ASP A 649 -18.71 27.87 0.15
C ASP A 649 -18.90 26.43 0.56
N GLN A 650 -18.48 25.54 -0.31
CA GLN A 650 -18.51 24.10 -0.19
C GLN A 650 -17.08 23.60 -0.02
N LEU A 651 -16.75 23.06 1.15
CA LEU A 651 -15.42 22.56 1.47
C LEU A 651 -15.45 21.05 1.62
N SER A 652 -14.45 20.37 1.07
CA SER A 652 -14.27 18.92 1.16
C SER A 652 -12.79 18.58 1.13
N GLN A 653 -12.34 17.64 1.98
CA GLN A 653 -10.93 17.28 2.13
C GLN A 653 -10.07 18.53 2.38
N ILE A 654 -10.33 19.19 3.52
CA ILE A 654 -9.60 20.38 3.97
C ILE A 654 -9.30 20.18 5.45
N GLU A 655 -8.04 20.35 5.85
CA GLU A 655 -7.57 20.10 7.21
C GLU A 655 -7.29 21.40 7.97
N ASN A 656 -6.99 22.49 7.27
CA ASN A 656 -6.59 23.75 7.87
C ASN A 656 -7.51 24.89 7.46
N LEU A 657 -7.72 25.81 8.41
CA LEU A 657 -8.52 27.02 8.21
C LEU A 657 -7.73 28.25 8.64
N VAL A 658 -7.76 29.27 7.79
CA VAL A 658 -7.33 30.63 8.14
C VAL A 658 -8.56 31.54 8.12
N GLY A 659 -8.83 32.19 9.25
CA GLY A 659 -9.89 33.15 9.47
C GLY A 659 -9.54 34.56 8.98
N SER A 660 -10.47 35.48 9.20
CA SER A 660 -10.45 36.86 8.74
C SER A 660 -9.84 37.82 9.79
N ASN A 661 -10.08 39.13 9.62
CA ASN A 661 -9.75 40.14 10.65
C ASN A 661 -11.01 40.57 11.45
N PHE A 662 -12.02 39.70 11.49
CA PHE A 662 -13.29 39.91 12.18
C PHE A 662 -13.64 38.70 13.03
N VAL A 663 -14.77 38.77 13.74
CA VAL A 663 -15.20 37.69 14.64
C VAL A 663 -15.52 36.41 13.87
N ASP A 664 -14.64 35.42 13.99
CA ASP A 664 -14.70 34.14 13.29
C ASP A 664 -15.12 32.99 14.22
N GLN A 665 -15.67 31.94 13.61
CA GLN A 665 -15.89 30.64 14.24
C GLN A 665 -15.28 29.55 13.37
N LEU A 666 -14.14 29.02 13.81
CA LEU A 666 -13.40 27.99 13.09
C LEU A 666 -13.48 26.67 13.86
N ILE A 667 -14.00 25.64 13.21
CA ILE A 667 -14.21 24.33 13.81
C ILE A 667 -13.47 23.29 12.96
N GLY A 668 -12.57 22.54 13.61
CA GLY A 668 -11.81 21.42 13.04
C GLY A 668 -12.62 20.13 12.96
N GLY A 669 -11.93 19.05 12.60
CA GLY A 669 -12.47 17.71 12.42
C GLY A 669 -11.99 16.74 13.51
N ALA A 670 -11.61 15.54 13.08
CA ALA A 670 -11.04 14.52 13.97
C ALA A 670 -9.56 14.21 13.67
N GLY A 671 -9.04 14.81 12.59
CA GLY A 671 -7.62 14.76 12.21
C GLY A 671 -6.82 15.82 12.96
N VAL A 672 -5.55 15.99 12.60
CA VAL A 672 -4.75 17.10 13.14
C VAL A 672 -5.03 18.35 12.32
N ASN A 673 -5.69 19.33 12.90
CA ASN A 673 -6.08 20.56 12.23
C ASN A 673 -5.23 21.76 12.67
N ARG A 674 -4.97 22.71 11.76
CA ARG A 674 -4.46 24.04 12.08
C ARG A 674 -5.54 25.08 11.85
N LEU A 675 -5.97 25.74 12.92
CA LEU A 675 -6.97 26.81 12.91
C LEU A 675 -6.30 28.13 13.31
N GLU A 676 -6.20 29.07 12.36
CA GLU A 676 -5.62 30.40 12.57
C GLU A 676 -6.70 31.46 12.42
N ALA A 677 -7.22 32.02 13.51
CA ALA A 677 -8.40 32.88 13.46
C ALA A 677 -8.12 34.30 12.94
N GLY A 678 -6.92 34.84 13.15
CA GLY A 678 -6.52 36.12 12.57
C GLY A 678 -6.72 37.27 13.54
N GLY A 679 -7.64 38.19 13.25
CA GLY A 679 -7.97 39.27 14.19
C GLY A 679 -9.45 39.24 14.49
N GLY A 680 -9.89 39.57 15.70
CA GLY A 680 -11.29 39.35 16.04
C GLY A 680 -11.47 39.04 17.50
N ASN A 681 -12.58 38.42 17.86
CA ASN A 681 -12.75 37.85 19.18
C ASN A 681 -13.34 36.47 18.93
N ASP A 682 -12.46 35.53 18.65
CA ASP A 682 -12.80 34.40 17.82
C ASP A 682 -13.12 33.16 18.65
N LEU A 683 -13.86 32.24 18.05
CA LEU A 683 -14.18 30.94 18.64
C LEU A 683 -13.48 29.84 17.82
N LEU A 684 -12.56 29.14 18.46
CA LEU A 684 -11.85 28.01 17.86
C LEU A 684 -12.25 26.71 18.56
N ARG A 685 -12.50 25.66 17.79
CA ARG A 685 -12.69 24.30 18.31
C ARG A 685 -11.97 23.30 17.41
N GLY A 686 -10.90 22.68 17.89
CA GLY A 686 -10.18 21.64 17.15
C GLY A 686 -10.98 20.35 16.96
N ASP A 687 -11.82 20.02 17.95
CA ASP A 687 -12.49 18.73 18.11
C ASP A 687 -11.50 17.59 18.42
N GLN A 688 -11.46 16.45 17.72
CA GLN A 688 -10.48 15.40 18.03
C GLN A 688 -9.21 15.67 17.21
N GLY A 689 -8.04 15.35 17.76
CA GLY A 689 -6.79 15.65 17.08
C GLY A 689 -5.74 16.10 18.07
N ALA A 690 -4.56 16.46 17.57
CA ALA A 690 -3.57 17.21 18.34
C ALA A 690 -3.37 18.55 17.61
N ASP A 691 -4.33 19.44 17.82
CA ASP A 691 -4.59 20.56 16.91
C ASP A 691 -3.74 21.79 17.22
N PHE A 692 -3.61 22.70 16.26
CA PHE A 692 -3.01 24.01 16.47
C PHE A 692 -4.11 25.07 16.48
N LEU A 693 -4.40 25.63 17.65
CA LEU A 693 -5.41 26.68 17.84
C LEU A 693 -4.73 28.02 18.08
N ILE A 694 -4.86 28.94 17.13
CA ILE A 694 -4.18 30.24 17.12
C ILE A 694 -5.23 31.34 17.04
N GLY A 695 -5.49 32.02 18.16
CA GLY A 695 -6.48 33.12 18.22
C GLY A 695 -6.06 34.34 17.40
N GLY A 696 -4.87 34.86 17.67
CA GLY A 696 -4.31 36.00 16.96
C GLY A 696 -4.55 37.31 17.71
N ASP A 697 -5.00 38.35 17.01
CA ASP A 697 -5.26 39.66 17.59
C ASP A 697 -6.67 39.73 18.17
N GLY A 698 -6.80 39.78 19.50
CA GLY A 698 -8.07 40.10 20.14
C GLY A 698 -8.31 39.39 21.46
N VAL A 699 -9.54 38.89 21.66
CA VAL A 699 -9.92 38.11 22.85
C VAL A 699 -10.58 36.83 22.39
N ASP A 700 -9.78 35.77 22.34
CA ASP A 700 -10.11 34.55 21.63
C ASP A 700 -10.44 33.41 22.59
N THR A 701 -11.30 32.51 22.14
CA THR A 701 -11.87 31.45 22.95
C THR A 701 -11.62 30.10 22.32
N ALA A 702 -10.89 29.22 23.00
CA ALA A 702 -10.83 27.81 22.64
C ALA A 702 -11.97 27.04 23.33
N SER A 703 -12.74 26.27 22.58
CA SER A 703 -13.88 25.50 23.10
C SER A 703 -13.66 24.00 23.00
N TYR A 704 -13.90 23.33 24.13
CA TYR A 704 -13.87 21.87 24.30
C TYR A 704 -15.24 21.31 24.67
N SER A 705 -16.30 22.07 24.39
CA SER A 705 -17.69 21.76 24.76
C SER A 705 -18.21 20.42 24.20
N ASN A 706 -17.62 19.92 23.12
CA ASN A 706 -17.95 18.63 22.51
C ASN A 706 -17.07 17.47 23.00
N SER A 707 -16.06 17.73 23.84
CA SER A 707 -15.15 16.70 24.33
C SER A 707 -15.92 15.63 25.10
N ASP A 708 -15.65 14.37 24.77
CA ASP A 708 -16.27 13.20 25.40
C ASP A 708 -15.57 12.76 26.71
N ALA A 709 -14.57 13.53 27.14
CA ALA A 709 -13.89 13.41 28.41
C ALA A 709 -13.42 14.78 28.94
N ALA A 710 -13.03 14.81 30.21
CA ALA A 710 -12.51 16.01 30.86
C ALA A 710 -11.21 16.51 30.21
N VAL A 711 -11.07 17.82 30.13
CA VAL A 711 -9.91 18.52 29.58
C VAL A 711 -9.13 19.25 30.67
N SER A 712 -7.83 19.40 30.46
CA SER A 712 -6.91 20.08 31.37
C SER A 712 -5.98 21.01 30.60
N ILE A 713 -6.16 22.31 30.78
CA ILE A 713 -5.45 23.37 30.04
C ILE A 713 -4.99 24.45 31.01
N ALA A 714 -3.77 24.94 30.78
CA ALA A 714 -3.21 26.07 31.52
C ALA A 714 -2.60 27.10 30.57
N LEU A 715 -3.28 28.25 30.44
CA LEU A 715 -2.86 29.35 29.57
C LEU A 715 -1.66 30.12 30.15
N ILE A 716 -0.80 30.61 29.26
CA ILE A 716 0.36 31.42 29.61
C ILE A 716 0.49 32.54 28.57
N ASP A 717 0.52 33.80 29.01
CA ASP A 717 0.60 34.94 28.09
C ASP A 717 1.84 34.86 27.20
N GLY A 718 1.64 34.98 25.88
CA GLY A 718 2.72 35.01 24.88
C GLY A 718 3.48 33.69 24.71
N VAL A 719 2.94 32.56 25.17
CA VAL A 719 3.56 31.24 25.06
C VAL A 719 2.54 30.24 24.51
N THR A 720 2.97 29.38 23.58
CA THR A 720 2.17 28.24 23.14
C THR A 720 2.12 27.19 24.25
N VAL A 721 0.91 26.79 24.64
CA VAL A 721 0.66 25.80 25.70
C VAL A 721 0.10 24.53 25.10
N THR A 722 0.37 23.39 25.74
CA THR A 722 -0.16 22.10 25.29
C THR A 722 -1.26 21.62 26.23
N GLY A 723 -2.45 21.33 25.68
CA GLY A 723 -3.57 20.75 26.39
C GLY A 723 -3.37 19.27 26.71
N THR A 724 -4.15 18.77 27.67
CA THR A 724 -4.17 17.34 28.03
C THR A 724 -5.58 16.86 28.35
N GLY A 725 -5.87 15.59 28.10
CA GLY A 725 -7.17 14.99 28.39
C GLY A 725 -8.27 15.35 27.38
N GLY A 726 -9.16 14.38 27.10
CA GLY A 726 -10.23 14.54 26.12
C GLY A 726 -9.73 15.03 24.77
N HIS A 727 -10.51 15.92 24.16
CA HIS A 727 -10.18 16.59 22.90
C HIS A 727 -9.00 17.55 23.02
N ALA A 728 -8.62 18.01 24.22
CA ALA A 728 -7.44 18.86 24.39
C ALA A 728 -6.11 18.09 24.31
N GLN A 729 -6.13 16.77 24.13
CA GLN A 729 -4.96 15.92 24.24
C GLN A 729 -3.95 16.15 23.12
N GLY A 730 -2.92 16.96 23.40
CA GLY A 730 -1.85 17.25 22.44
C GLY A 730 -2.06 18.56 21.69
N ASP A 731 -3.22 19.18 21.82
CA ASP A 731 -3.51 20.50 21.26
C ASP A 731 -2.51 21.54 21.70
N GLN A 732 -2.09 22.39 20.76
CA GLN A 732 -1.22 23.53 20.97
C GLN A 732 -2.03 24.82 20.82
N LEU A 733 -2.18 25.55 21.93
CA LEU A 733 -2.93 26.79 21.97
C LEU A 733 -1.95 27.96 22.09
N SER A 734 -2.12 28.98 21.27
CA SER A 734 -1.37 30.24 21.35
C SER A 734 -2.30 31.42 21.15
N THR A 735 -2.02 32.54 21.85
CA THR A 735 -2.84 33.76 21.77
C THR A 735 -4.32 33.46 21.99
N ILE A 736 -4.62 32.63 22.99
CA ILE A 736 -5.98 32.31 23.44
C ILE A 736 -6.11 32.86 24.86
N GLU A 737 -7.16 33.62 25.13
CA GLU A 737 -7.43 34.23 26.43
C GLU A 737 -8.55 33.52 27.19
N ASN A 738 -9.46 32.84 26.51
CA ASN A 738 -10.64 32.22 27.13
C ASN A 738 -10.73 30.73 26.84
N LEU A 739 -11.34 29.99 27.78
CA LEU A 739 -11.55 28.56 27.68
C LEU A 739 -13.00 28.21 27.99
N ILE A 740 -13.56 27.30 27.18
CA ILE A 740 -14.81 26.59 27.48
C ILE A 740 -14.47 25.11 27.62
N GLY A 741 -14.77 24.53 28.77
CA GLY A 741 -14.61 23.12 29.09
C GLY A 741 -15.68 22.22 28.47
N SER A 742 -15.64 20.96 28.87
CA SER A 742 -16.46 19.84 28.45
C SER A 742 -17.72 19.68 29.32
N ALA A 743 -18.36 18.52 29.23
CA ALA A 743 -19.44 18.13 30.14
C ALA A 743 -18.94 17.26 31.33
N PHE A 744 -17.63 17.20 31.53
CA PHE A 744 -16.95 16.41 32.57
C PHE A 744 -16.06 17.31 33.43
N GLY A 745 -15.69 16.85 34.63
CA GLY A 745 -14.91 17.66 35.57
C GLY A 745 -13.53 18.07 35.04
N ASP A 746 -13.43 19.30 34.58
CA ASP A 746 -12.29 19.88 33.87
C ASP A 746 -11.29 20.58 34.81
N LEU A 747 -10.09 20.82 34.29
CA LEU A 747 -9.07 21.68 34.91
C LEU A 747 -8.75 22.84 33.97
N LEU A 748 -9.32 24.00 34.22
CA LEU A 748 -9.08 25.20 33.39
C LEU A 748 -8.30 26.24 34.19
N ILE A 749 -7.12 26.59 33.70
CA ILE A 749 -6.24 27.58 34.32
C ILE A 749 -5.98 28.73 33.33
N GLY A 750 -6.34 29.95 33.73
CA GLY A 750 -6.08 31.19 33.01
C GLY A 750 -4.65 31.71 33.20
N SER A 751 -4.36 32.83 32.56
CA SER A 751 -3.06 33.48 32.53
C SER A 751 -2.95 34.61 33.57
N ALA A 752 -2.12 35.63 33.33
CA ALA A 752 -2.09 36.84 34.16
C ALA A 752 -2.94 37.99 33.58
N SER A 753 -3.59 37.73 32.44
CA SER A 753 -4.55 38.61 31.77
C SER A 753 -5.97 38.30 32.23
N ALA A 754 -6.93 39.19 31.95
CA ALA A 754 -8.33 38.89 32.28
C ALA A 754 -8.86 37.76 31.38
N ASN A 755 -9.25 36.64 31.98
CA ASN A 755 -9.74 35.45 31.27
C ASN A 755 -11.23 35.20 31.56
N THR A 756 -11.92 34.56 30.63
CA THR A 756 -13.22 33.91 30.85
C THR A 756 -13.02 32.40 30.80
N LEU A 757 -13.26 31.74 31.92
CA LEU A 757 -13.17 30.28 32.06
C LEU A 757 -14.57 29.74 32.36
N GLN A 758 -15.10 28.92 31.46
CA GLN A 758 -16.39 28.26 31.62
C GLN A 758 -16.18 26.76 31.73
N GLY A 759 -16.50 26.17 32.89
CA GLY A 759 -16.34 24.74 33.17
C GLY A 759 -17.27 23.89 32.30
N GLY A 760 -18.57 24.17 32.36
CA GLY A 760 -19.56 23.47 31.54
C GLY A 760 -20.41 22.55 32.39
N GLY A 761 -20.25 21.24 32.24
CA GLY A 761 -20.85 20.25 33.13
C GLY A 761 -19.79 19.43 33.84
N GLY A 762 -20.15 18.77 34.95
CA GLY A 762 -19.18 18.03 35.76
C GLY A 762 -18.65 18.88 36.92
N ASP A 763 -17.80 18.28 37.75
CA ASP A 763 -17.22 18.99 38.90
C ASP A 763 -15.89 19.63 38.50
N ASP A 764 -15.92 20.91 38.15
CA ASP A 764 -14.80 21.60 37.52
C ASP A 764 -13.84 22.26 38.53
N LEU A 765 -12.56 22.38 38.15
CA LEU A 765 -11.56 23.17 38.86
C LEU A 765 -11.09 24.33 37.98
N LEU A 766 -11.44 25.55 38.38
CA LEU A 766 -11.12 26.78 37.67
C LEU A 766 -10.12 27.62 38.46
N ARG A 767 -9.07 28.09 37.79
CA ARG A 767 -8.10 29.04 38.35
C ARG A 767 -7.90 30.19 37.37
N GLY A 768 -8.43 31.37 37.68
CA GLY A 768 -8.27 32.56 36.84
C GLY A 768 -6.82 32.99 36.68
N GLY A 769 -6.08 33.07 37.79
CA GLY A 769 -4.70 33.54 37.79
C GLY A 769 -4.64 35.00 38.22
N GLY A 770 -3.90 35.83 37.50
CA GLY A 770 -3.97 37.29 37.71
C GLY A 770 -4.93 37.88 36.69
N GLY A 771 -5.64 38.96 37.02
CA GLY A 771 -6.63 39.51 36.10
C GLY A 771 -7.86 39.96 36.86
N ALA A 772 -8.92 40.30 36.12
CA ALA A 772 -10.26 40.37 36.68
C ALA A 772 -11.09 39.36 35.89
N ASP A 773 -11.11 38.14 36.39
CA ASP A 773 -11.50 36.98 35.61
C ASP A 773 -13.00 36.69 35.73
N VAL A 774 -13.57 36.02 34.74
CA VAL A 774 -14.93 35.50 34.81
C VAL A 774 -14.83 33.98 34.93
N LEU A 775 -15.16 33.45 36.11
CA LEU A 775 -15.16 32.02 36.39
C LEU A 775 -16.60 31.54 36.46
N VAL A 776 -17.01 30.70 35.51
CA VAL A 776 -18.34 30.10 35.46
C VAL A 776 -18.17 28.60 35.64
N GLY A 777 -18.61 28.04 36.77
CA GLY A 777 -18.55 26.59 37.02
C GLY A 777 -19.47 25.86 36.04
N GLY A 778 -20.75 25.79 36.38
CA GLY A 778 -21.80 25.37 35.47
C GLY A 778 -22.69 24.35 36.15
N ASP A 779 -22.94 23.22 35.49
CA ASP A 779 -23.68 22.11 36.08
C ASP A 779 -22.73 21.17 36.84
N GLY A 780 -22.69 21.25 38.16
CA GLY A 780 -21.86 20.35 38.96
C GLY A 780 -21.54 20.90 40.33
N PHE A 781 -20.46 20.42 40.93
CA PHE A 781 -19.91 20.97 42.16
C PHE A 781 -18.53 21.59 41.89
N ASP A 782 -18.53 22.88 41.58
CA ASP A 782 -17.38 23.53 40.94
C ASP A 782 -16.50 24.27 41.94
N THR A 783 -15.19 24.26 41.68
CA THR A 783 -14.17 24.80 42.57
C THR A 783 -13.39 25.93 41.90
N ALA A 784 -13.44 27.13 42.48
CA ALA A 784 -12.46 28.17 42.19
C ALA A 784 -11.23 28.03 43.11
N ASP A 785 -10.05 27.90 42.53
CA ASP A 785 -8.79 27.63 43.24
C ASP A 785 -7.85 28.84 43.27
N TYR A 786 -7.69 29.44 44.44
CA TYR A 786 -6.78 30.56 44.70
C TYR A 786 -5.51 30.16 45.46
N SER A 787 -5.18 28.87 45.53
CA SER A 787 -4.06 28.34 46.30
C SER A 787 -2.69 28.90 45.90
N THR A 788 -2.54 29.38 44.67
CA THR A 788 -1.31 29.99 44.15
C THR A 788 -1.21 31.49 44.38
N SER A 789 -2.26 32.14 44.90
CA SER A 789 -2.26 33.59 45.02
C SER A 789 -1.17 34.11 45.94
N ALA A 790 -0.53 35.19 45.50
CA ALA A 790 0.56 35.85 46.22
C ALA A 790 0.08 36.80 47.35
N ALA A 791 -1.23 36.89 47.58
CA ALA A 791 -1.82 37.65 48.69
C ALA A 791 -3.13 37.02 49.18
N ALA A 792 -3.65 37.55 50.28
CA ALA A 792 -4.92 37.10 50.85
C ALA A 792 -6.11 37.45 49.94
N ILE A 793 -7.04 36.51 49.82
CA ILE A 793 -8.28 36.67 49.06
C ILE A 793 -9.47 36.88 50.00
N ALA A 794 -10.47 37.61 49.52
CA ALA A 794 -11.73 37.81 50.20
C ALA A 794 -12.91 37.63 49.22
N ILE A 795 -13.70 36.58 49.43
CA ILE A 795 -14.79 36.15 48.54
C ILE A 795 -16.04 35.82 49.35
N GLN A 796 -17.19 36.27 48.84
CA GLN A 796 -18.52 35.92 49.31
C GLN A 796 -19.30 35.30 48.15
N LEU A 797 -19.51 33.98 48.19
CA LEU A 797 -20.32 33.28 47.20
C LEU A 797 -21.79 33.74 47.28
N THR A 798 -22.49 33.66 46.15
CA THR A 798 -23.93 33.90 46.07
C THR A 798 -24.63 32.68 45.48
N ALA A 799 -25.82 32.37 45.98
CA ALA A 799 -26.64 31.26 45.46
C ALA A 799 -27.47 31.66 44.21
N ASN A 800 -27.39 32.92 43.78
CA ASN A 800 -28.16 33.41 42.65
C ASN A 800 -27.32 33.28 41.38
N PRO A 801 -27.66 32.36 40.45
CA PRO A 801 -26.92 32.22 39.19
C PRO A 801 -26.98 33.48 38.31
N ALA A 802 -27.91 34.40 38.57
CA ALA A 802 -28.00 35.68 37.88
C ALA A 802 -27.16 36.81 38.53
N SER A 803 -26.37 36.53 39.56
CA SER A 803 -25.52 37.53 40.24
C SER A 803 -24.17 36.93 40.62
N ALA A 804 -23.12 37.30 39.88
CA ALA A 804 -21.76 36.90 40.20
C ALA A 804 -21.33 37.39 41.60
N ALA A 805 -20.64 36.52 42.33
CA ALA A 805 -19.81 36.95 43.45
C ALA A 805 -18.62 37.74 42.91
N VAL A 806 -18.25 38.84 43.57
CA VAL A 806 -17.07 39.62 43.19
C VAL A 806 -15.99 39.44 44.23
N GLY A 807 -14.87 38.84 43.81
CA GLY A 807 -13.70 38.66 44.65
C GLY A 807 -12.94 39.96 44.90
N THR A 808 -12.19 40.01 46.00
CA THR A 808 -11.28 41.11 46.32
C THR A 808 -9.98 40.60 46.92
N GLY A 809 -8.87 41.31 46.67
CA GLY A 809 -7.55 40.95 47.20
C GLY A 809 -6.88 39.78 46.49
N GLY A 810 -5.55 39.84 46.37
CA GLY A 810 -4.78 38.83 45.65
C GLY A 810 -5.23 38.64 44.21
N ASP A 811 -5.26 37.37 43.81
CA ASP A 811 -5.66 36.90 42.49
C ASP A 811 -7.18 37.05 42.31
N ALA A 812 -7.96 37.01 43.39
CA ALA A 812 -9.41 37.21 43.35
C ALA A 812 -9.84 38.65 43.04
N GLN A 813 -8.91 39.58 42.79
CA GLN A 813 -9.20 41.01 42.73
C GLN A 813 -9.99 41.40 41.48
N GLY A 814 -11.32 41.48 41.63
CA GLY A 814 -12.22 41.86 40.53
C GLY A 814 -12.85 40.67 39.82
N ASP A 815 -12.45 39.45 40.19
CA ASP A 815 -13.01 38.22 39.64
C ASP A 815 -14.52 38.13 39.88
N GLN A 816 -15.22 37.65 38.87
CA GLN A 816 -16.64 37.34 38.88
C GLN A 816 -16.83 35.82 38.91
N LEU A 817 -17.34 35.31 40.02
CA LEU A 817 -17.60 33.88 40.21
C LEU A 817 -19.10 33.62 40.07
N ASN A 818 -19.48 32.84 39.07
CA ASN A 818 -20.84 32.39 38.81
C ASN A 818 -20.90 30.87 38.96
N THR A 819 -21.95 30.37 39.61
CA THR A 819 -22.17 28.92 39.80
C THR A 819 -20.92 28.20 40.31
N ILE A 820 -20.28 28.77 41.33
CA ILE A 820 -19.14 28.18 42.03
C ILE A 820 -19.59 27.82 43.44
N GLU A 821 -19.43 26.56 43.81
CA GLU A 821 -19.85 26.04 45.11
C GLU A 821 -18.67 25.83 46.05
N ALA A 822 -17.45 25.78 45.53
CA ALA A 822 -16.24 25.51 46.29
C ALA A 822 -15.14 26.56 46.09
N LEU A 823 -14.43 26.87 47.18
CA LEU A 823 -13.29 27.78 47.19
C LEU A 823 -12.09 27.12 47.86
N ILE A 824 -10.92 27.28 47.25
CA ILE A 824 -9.63 26.98 47.87
C ILE A 824 -8.88 28.30 48.11
N GLY A 825 -8.56 28.57 49.37
CA GLY A 825 -7.80 29.74 49.80
C GLY A 825 -6.31 29.67 49.47
N SER A 826 -5.67 30.83 49.58
CA SER A 826 -4.25 31.06 49.35
C SER A 826 -3.36 30.57 50.51
N ALA A 827 -2.09 30.98 50.52
CA ALA A 827 -1.20 30.77 51.66
C ALA A 827 -1.25 31.92 52.70
N PHE A 828 -2.16 32.87 52.54
CA PHE A 828 -2.30 34.09 53.33
C PHE A 828 -3.61 34.12 54.11
N ASN A 829 -3.86 35.19 54.87
CA ASN A 829 -5.01 35.26 55.77
C ASN A 829 -6.31 35.52 55.01
N ASP A 830 -6.97 34.46 54.57
CA ASP A 830 -8.12 34.56 53.67
C ASP A 830 -9.45 34.80 54.39
N GLN A 831 -10.40 35.38 53.67
CA GLN A 831 -11.78 35.55 54.11
C GLN A 831 -12.73 34.91 53.10
N MET A 832 -13.24 33.72 53.39
CA MET A 832 -14.15 33.00 52.52
C MET A 832 -15.50 32.83 53.18
N ARG A 833 -16.55 33.16 52.44
CA ARG A 833 -17.93 33.01 52.87
C ARG A 833 -18.74 32.29 51.80
N GLY A 834 -19.38 31.20 52.16
CA GLY A 834 -20.34 30.52 51.31
C GLY A 834 -21.69 31.23 51.29
N SER A 835 -22.64 30.58 50.64
CA SER A 835 -23.93 31.10 50.23
C SER A 835 -25.08 30.38 50.96
N THR A 836 -26.29 30.41 50.42
CA THR A 836 -27.43 29.66 50.98
C THR A 836 -27.52 28.22 50.47
N VAL A 837 -26.67 27.81 49.51
CA VAL A 837 -26.55 26.42 49.04
C VAL A 837 -25.37 25.72 49.72
N ALA A 838 -25.27 24.39 49.59
CA ALA A 838 -24.14 23.64 50.12
C ALA A 838 -22.83 24.07 49.46
N ASN A 839 -21.85 24.46 50.26
CA ASN A 839 -20.55 24.96 49.80
C ASN A 839 -19.38 24.17 50.39
N LYS A 840 -18.21 24.23 49.73
CA LYS A 840 -16.96 23.66 50.25
C LYS A 840 -15.89 24.74 50.33
N LEU A 841 -15.43 25.03 51.54
CA LEU A 841 -14.41 26.05 51.78
C LEU A 841 -13.14 25.40 52.32
N VAL A 842 -12.01 25.56 51.63
CA VAL A 842 -10.71 24.98 52.01
C VAL A 842 -9.73 26.10 52.35
N SER A 843 -9.20 26.11 53.58
CA SER A 843 -8.53 27.29 54.12
C SER A 843 -7.19 27.67 53.47
N GLY A 844 -6.36 26.70 53.10
CA GLY A 844 -4.95 26.96 52.78
C GLY A 844 -4.09 27.22 54.02
N ALA A 845 -2.94 27.86 53.85
CA ALA A 845 -2.09 28.32 54.96
C ALA A 845 -2.46 29.75 55.34
N GLY A 846 -2.13 30.19 56.56
CA GLY A 846 -2.52 31.51 57.03
C GLY A 846 -3.52 31.46 58.19
N ASN A 847 -3.93 32.64 58.65
CA ASN A 847 -4.96 32.79 59.65
C ASN A 847 -6.30 33.13 58.97
N ASP A 848 -7.09 32.11 58.70
CA ASP A 848 -8.21 32.23 57.77
C ASP A 848 -9.55 32.28 58.50
N LEU A 849 -10.49 33.00 57.90
CA LEU A 849 -11.87 33.11 58.31
C LEU A 849 -12.76 32.42 57.28
N LEU A 850 -13.37 31.29 57.66
CA LEU A 850 -14.26 30.51 56.82
C LEU A 850 -15.66 30.52 57.43
N GLN A 851 -16.66 30.88 56.63
CA GLN A 851 -18.07 30.91 57.03
C GLN A 851 -18.91 30.14 56.01
N GLY A 852 -19.53 29.02 56.42
CA GLY A 852 -20.28 28.13 55.53
C GLY A 852 -21.47 28.82 54.87
N GLY A 853 -22.37 29.39 55.67
CA GLY A 853 -23.57 30.06 55.14
C GLY A 853 -24.82 29.49 55.79
N SER A 854 -25.85 29.15 55.00
CA SER A 854 -27.01 28.39 55.49
C SER A 854 -27.20 27.05 54.78
N GLY A 855 -26.30 26.72 53.85
CA GLY A 855 -26.22 25.41 53.22
C GLY A 855 -25.79 24.31 54.18
N ALA A 856 -25.63 23.09 53.66
CA ALA A 856 -24.95 22.02 54.37
C ALA A 856 -23.50 21.98 53.89
N ASP A 857 -22.60 22.61 54.64
CA ASP A 857 -21.31 23.04 54.14
C ASP A 857 -20.16 22.14 54.59
N LEU A 858 -19.15 21.97 53.73
CA LEU A 858 -17.89 21.31 54.07
C LEU A 858 -16.80 22.34 54.30
N ILE A 859 -16.42 22.54 55.55
CA ILE A 859 -15.41 23.51 55.95
C ILE A 859 -14.12 22.78 56.31
N VAL A 860 -13.09 22.93 55.47
CA VAL A 860 -11.82 22.20 55.59
C VAL A 860 -10.71 23.14 56.06
N ALA A 861 -10.20 22.89 57.26
CA ALA A 861 -9.01 23.54 57.79
C ALA A 861 -7.77 22.70 57.48
N ASN A 862 -6.92 23.17 56.57
CA ASN A 862 -5.63 22.56 56.23
C ASN A 862 -4.48 23.58 56.40
N GLY A 863 -3.29 23.27 55.88
CA GLY A 863 -2.14 24.19 55.92
C GLY A 863 -1.61 24.53 57.31
N THR A 864 -0.94 25.67 57.44
CA THR A 864 -0.42 26.22 58.72
C THR A 864 -1.23 27.43 59.17
N GLY A 865 -1.07 27.87 60.42
CA GLY A 865 -1.80 29.03 60.98
C GLY A 865 -3.14 28.67 61.62
N THR A 866 -3.83 29.67 62.16
CA THR A 866 -5.06 29.49 62.97
C THR A 866 -6.32 29.74 62.15
N LYS A 867 -7.23 28.76 62.10
CA LYS A 867 -8.51 28.90 61.35
C LYS A 867 -9.67 29.24 62.27
N SER A 868 -10.47 30.24 61.88
CA SER A 868 -11.73 30.60 62.51
C SER A 868 -12.89 30.12 61.64
N LEU A 869 -13.60 29.09 62.11
CA LEU A 869 -14.60 28.35 61.34
C LEU A 869 -16.00 28.60 61.91
N TYR A 870 -16.95 28.88 61.03
CA TYR A 870 -18.36 29.09 61.35
C TYR A 870 -19.18 28.23 60.40
N GLY A 871 -20.05 27.37 60.94
CA GLY A 871 -20.97 26.56 60.14
C GLY A 871 -22.01 27.47 59.53
N GLU A 872 -22.87 28.02 60.39
CA GLU A 872 -23.82 29.05 59.97
C GLU A 872 -23.30 30.48 60.10
N GLY A 873 -23.51 31.27 59.04
CA GLY A 873 -23.30 32.72 59.08
C GLY A 873 -24.37 33.42 59.91
N PHE A 874 -24.03 34.54 60.55
CA PHE A 874 -25.06 35.40 61.15
C PHE A 874 -26.05 35.91 60.07
N ALA A 875 -27.29 35.42 60.14
CA ALA A 875 -28.50 35.93 59.47
C ALA A 875 -28.37 36.22 57.95
N ASP A 876 -28.15 35.17 57.16
CA ASP A 876 -28.25 35.20 55.69
C ASP A 876 -29.67 34.91 55.17
N GLY A 877 -30.59 34.47 56.03
CA GLY A 877 -32.01 34.30 55.75
C GLY A 877 -32.44 32.89 55.30
N GLY A 878 -31.53 31.92 55.25
CA GLY A 878 -31.84 30.51 54.99
C GLY A 878 -32.14 29.68 56.25
N THR A 879 -32.56 28.42 56.07
CA THR A 879 -32.61 27.42 57.16
C THR A 879 -31.25 26.73 57.27
N ALA A 880 -30.61 26.78 58.44
CA ALA A 880 -29.31 26.16 58.70
C ALA A 880 -29.27 24.68 58.25
N GLY A 881 -28.26 24.34 57.46
CA GLY A 881 -27.94 22.98 57.05
C GLY A 881 -27.17 22.21 58.13
N GLN A 882 -26.72 21.00 57.78
CA GLN A 882 -25.85 20.20 58.64
C GLN A 882 -24.44 20.24 58.06
N ASP A 883 -23.57 20.99 58.73
CA ASP A 883 -22.20 21.22 58.27
C ASP A 883 -21.24 20.11 58.68
N THR A 884 -20.18 19.96 57.91
CA THR A 884 -19.04 19.09 58.21
C THR A 884 -17.78 19.93 58.35
N PHE A 885 -17.19 19.93 59.54
CA PHE A 885 -15.88 20.51 59.79
C PHE A 885 -14.80 19.44 59.64
N ARG A 886 -13.84 19.65 58.76
CA ARG A 886 -12.71 18.73 58.54
C ARG A 886 -11.39 19.41 58.88
N ILE A 887 -10.78 19.02 60.00
CA ILE A 887 -9.52 19.58 60.48
C ILE A 887 -8.37 18.65 60.11
N LEU A 888 -7.63 19.03 59.07
CA LEU A 888 -6.50 18.31 58.50
C LEU A 888 -5.14 18.93 58.88
N GLY A 889 -5.12 20.23 59.19
CA GLY A 889 -3.93 21.01 59.54
C GLY A 889 -4.24 22.22 60.41
N GLY A 890 -3.30 23.16 60.47
CA GLY A 890 -3.39 24.39 61.28
C GLY A 890 -3.01 24.20 62.75
N THR A 891 -2.92 25.33 63.47
CA THR A 891 -2.71 25.36 64.91
C THR A 891 -3.70 26.28 65.59
N ASN A 892 -4.24 25.83 66.72
CA ASN A 892 -5.23 26.55 67.51
C ASN A 892 -6.53 26.90 66.75
N ASN A 893 -7.00 26.04 65.85
CA ASN A 893 -8.25 26.30 65.13
C ASN A 893 -9.42 26.46 66.11
N ILE A 894 -10.42 27.27 65.75
CA ILE A 894 -11.60 27.55 66.56
C ILE A 894 -12.85 27.35 65.72
N ILE A 895 -13.80 26.57 66.23
CA ILE A 895 -15.16 26.46 65.69
C ILE A 895 -16.09 27.28 66.59
N PHE A 896 -16.79 28.27 66.05
CA PHE A 896 -17.53 29.27 66.83
C PHE A 896 -19.03 29.01 66.97
N ASP A 897 -19.63 28.21 66.09
CA ASP A 897 -21.03 27.82 66.16
C ASP A 897 -21.12 26.37 65.68
N TYR A 898 -21.10 25.44 66.63
CA TYR A 898 -21.29 24.02 66.36
C TYR A 898 -22.65 23.60 66.89
N GLN A 899 -23.52 23.10 66.02
CA GLN A 899 -24.89 22.70 66.34
C GLN A 899 -25.10 21.18 66.35
N THR A 900 -26.33 20.78 66.68
CA THR A 900 -26.70 19.37 66.78
C THR A 900 -27.04 18.81 65.40
N GLY A 901 -26.30 17.81 64.94
CA GLY A 901 -26.47 17.21 63.60
C GLY A 901 -25.29 17.46 62.67
N GLU A 902 -24.40 18.40 63.03
CA GLU A 902 -23.15 18.64 62.31
C GLU A 902 -22.10 17.56 62.58
N ASP A 903 -21.18 17.40 61.63
CA ASP A 903 -20.09 16.44 61.70
C ASP A 903 -18.74 17.13 61.93
N LEU A 904 -17.89 16.51 62.75
CA LEU A 904 -16.51 16.94 62.97
C LEU A 904 -15.56 15.78 62.66
N GLN A 905 -14.64 16.01 61.73
CA GLN A 905 -13.62 15.06 61.28
C GLN A 905 -12.22 15.60 61.61
N LEU A 906 -11.43 14.82 62.35
CA LEU A 906 -10.07 15.20 62.78
C LEU A 906 -9.04 14.19 62.28
N ASN A 907 -7.90 14.67 61.76
CA ASN A 907 -6.82 13.81 61.24
C ASN A 907 -5.89 13.22 62.34
N SER A 908 -5.75 13.89 63.49
CA SER A 908 -4.96 13.42 64.64
C SER A 908 -5.44 14.05 65.95
N LEU A 909 -5.32 13.32 67.07
CA LEU A 909 -5.63 13.79 68.43
C LEU A 909 -4.42 14.44 69.15
N THR A 910 -3.30 14.70 68.47
CA THR A 910 -2.19 15.44 69.08
C THR A 910 -2.60 16.90 69.30
N SER A 911 -2.45 17.38 70.54
CA SER A 911 -3.14 18.52 71.17
C SER A 911 -2.84 19.93 70.64
N VAL A 912 -2.69 20.13 69.33
CA VAL A 912 -2.36 21.46 68.76
C VAL A 912 -3.29 21.87 67.61
N ALA A 913 -4.04 20.95 67.01
CA ALA A 913 -4.84 21.24 65.80
C ALA A 913 -6.14 22.04 66.09
N LEU A 914 -6.92 21.67 67.11
CA LEU A 914 -8.19 22.33 67.45
C LEU A 914 -8.17 22.79 68.91
N SER A 915 -8.35 24.09 69.16
CA SER A 915 -8.22 24.70 70.50
C SER A 915 -9.56 24.98 71.19
N GLN A 916 -10.61 25.27 70.43
CA GLN A 916 -11.92 25.63 70.98
C GLN A 916 -13.05 25.25 70.02
N ILE A 917 -14.15 24.72 70.59
CA ILE A 917 -15.45 24.57 69.95
C ILE A 917 -16.46 25.30 70.83
N THR A 918 -17.25 26.18 70.24
CA THR A 918 -18.34 26.88 70.91
C THR A 918 -19.67 26.28 70.43
N VAL A 919 -20.50 25.81 71.36
CA VAL A 919 -21.75 25.08 71.07
C VAL A 919 -22.96 25.91 71.51
N ASN A 920 -23.91 26.14 70.62
CA ASN A 920 -25.20 26.78 70.93
C ASN A 920 -26.33 25.72 71.03
N GLY A 921 -26.58 25.16 72.22
CA GLY A 921 -27.69 24.21 72.45
C GLY A 921 -27.29 22.89 73.13
N THR A 922 -28.10 21.83 72.96
CA THR A 922 -27.82 20.47 73.49
C THR A 922 -27.21 19.60 72.41
N ALA A 923 -25.89 19.65 72.24
CA ALA A 923 -25.19 18.86 71.22
C ALA A 923 -25.01 17.39 71.64
N VAL A 924 -25.27 16.47 70.70
CA VAL A 924 -24.76 15.10 70.75
C VAL A 924 -23.61 15.04 69.77
N LEU A 925 -22.38 15.10 70.28
CA LEU A 925 -21.19 14.95 69.46
C LEU A 925 -21.08 13.48 69.02
N ALA A 926 -21.37 13.21 67.74
CA ALA A 926 -21.14 11.92 67.11
C ALA A 926 -19.89 12.03 66.21
N GLY A 927 -18.73 12.31 66.80
CA GLY A 927 -17.47 12.36 66.04
C GLY A 927 -17.13 10.99 65.47
N ARG A 928 -16.93 10.91 64.15
CA ARG A 928 -16.45 9.70 63.46
C ARG A 928 -14.93 9.80 63.30
N PHE A 929 -14.19 9.05 64.11
CA PHE A 929 -12.72 8.99 64.05
C PHE A 929 -12.28 7.79 63.22
N ILE A 930 -11.63 8.02 62.08
CA ILE A 930 -11.13 6.96 61.20
C ILE A 930 -9.64 6.75 61.47
N GLY A 931 -9.31 5.73 62.26
CA GLY A 931 -7.96 5.15 62.29
C GLY A 931 -7.86 4.02 61.27
N ALA A 932 -6.67 3.73 60.74
CA ALA A 932 -6.43 2.76 59.65
C ALA A 932 -6.96 1.31 59.89
N THR A 933 -7.53 0.99 61.06
CA THR A 933 -8.14 -0.34 61.33
C THR A 933 -9.43 -0.32 62.17
N HIS A 934 -9.89 0.81 62.74
CA HIS A 934 -11.09 0.86 63.60
C HIS A 934 -11.79 2.23 63.56
N SER A 935 -13.12 2.23 63.71
CA SER A 935 -13.93 3.45 63.95
C SER A 935 -14.12 3.67 65.45
N THR A 936 -13.67 4.81 65.97
CA THR A 936 -13.91 5.21 67.37
C THR A 936 -15.00 6.28 67.41
N PHE A 937 -15.89 6.23 68.39
CA PHE A 937 -16.87 7.27 68.70
C PHE A 937 -16.53 7.92 70.05
N VAL A 938 -16.45 9.26 70.11
CA VAL A 938 -16.17 9.99 71.36
C VAL A 938 -17.36 10.91 71.68
N ILE A 939 -17.97 10.72 72.86
CA ILE A 939 -19.03 11.59 73.38
C ILE A 939 -18.40 12.56 74.36
N LEU A 940 -18.35 13.85 74.01
CA LEU A 940 -17.88 14.91 74.91
C LEU A 940 -19.07 15.53 75.66
N GLY A 941 -18.92 15.71 76.98
CA GLY A 941 -19.91 16.35 77.83
C GLY A 941 -19.26 17.02 79.03
N THR A 942 -19.98 17.94 79.68
CA THR A 942 -19.54 18.49 80.96
C THR A 942 -19.57 17.40 82.04
N PRO A 943 -18.84 17.54 83.16
CA PRO A 943 -18.83 16.56 84.26
C PRO A 943 -20.22 16.22 84.82
N THR A 944 -21.23 17.07 84.58
CA THR A 944 -22.63 16.87 84.97
C THR A 944 -23.39 15.89 84.06
N ASN A 945 -22.89 15.61 82.86
CA ASN A 945 -23.58 14.80 81.84
C ASN A 945 -23.10 13.34 81.79
N VAL A 946 -22.10 12.99 82.59
CA VAL A 946 -21.54 11.63 82.72
C VAL A 946 -22.61 10.55 82.94
N PRO A 947 -23.67 10.74 83.75
CA PRO A 947 -24.70 9.72 83.93
C PRO A 947 -25.55 9.46 82.68
N ALA A 948 -25.80 10.48 81.86
CA ALA A 948 -26.57 10.36 80.61
C ALA A 948 -25.73 9.71 79.51
N ALA A 949 -24.44 10.06 79.42
CA ALA A 949 -23.47 9.41 78.54
C ALA A 949 -23.28 7.92 78.89
N GLN A 950 -23.25 7.58 80.19
CA GLN A 950 -23.24 6.18 80.66
C GLN A 950 -24.53 5.41 80.32
N ALA A 951 -25.69 6.08 80.27
CA ALA A 951 -26.96 5.45 79.86
C ALA A 951 -27.05 5.21 78.35
N ALA A 952 -26.53 6.13 77.53
CA ALA A 952 -26.38 5.94 76.08
C ALA A 952 -25.38 4.83 75.76
N LEU A 953 -24.25 4.78 76.49
CA LEU A 953 -23.24 3.71 76.42
C LEU A 953 -23.83 2.33 76.72
N ALA A 954 -24.71 2.20 77.72
CA ALA A 954 -25.40 0.95 78.02
C ALA A 954 -26.34 0.51 76.89
N THR A 955 -26.86 1.43 76.08
CA THR A 955 -27.71 1.14 74.93
C THR A 955 -26.89 0.69 73.72
N LEU A 956 -25.70 1.26 73.52
CA LEU A 956 -24.73 0.88 72.48
C LEU A 956 -24.08 -0.48 72.75
N VAL A 957 -23.73 -0.79 74.00
CA VAL A 957 -23.17 -2.08 74.41
C VAL A 957 -24.19 -3.23 74.25
N ASN A 958 -25.48 -2.94 74.40
CA ASN A 958 -26.55 -3.93 74.14
C ASN A 958 -26.77 -4.23 72.64
N ASN A 959 -26.11 -3.49 71.74
CA ASN A 959 -26.13 -3.71 70.29
C ASN A 959 -24.79 -4.25 69.74
N ASP A 960 -23.98 -4.91 70.60
CA ASP A 960 -22.73 -5.62 70.23
C ASP A 960 -21.59 -4.76 69.63
N LEU A 961 -21.50 -3.47 69.99
CA LEU A 961 -20.35 -2.62 69.64
C LEU A 961 -19.29 -2.60 70.76
N PHE A 962 -18.02 -2.87 70.43
CA PHE A 962 -16.89 -2.80 71.38
C PHE A 962 -16.46 -1.35 71.62
N VAL A 963 -16.36 -0.94 72.90
CA VAL A 963 -15.94 0.41 73.32
C VAL A 963 -14.82 0.32 74.36
N ASP A 964 -13.73 1.08 74.19
CA ASP A 964 -12.65 1.22 75.18
C ASP A 964 -13.03 2.28 76.25
N PRO A 965 -13.20 1.90 77.52
CA PRO A 965 -13.55 2.84 78.59
C PRO A 965 -12.44 3.85 78.94
N GLY A 966 -11.19 3.61 78.54
CA GLY A 966 -10.03 4.45 78.88
C GLY A 966 -9.94 5.76 78.10
N LEU A 967 -10.74 5.93 77.05
CA LEU A 967 -10.76 7.11 76.17
C LEU A 967 -11.80 8.17 76.57
N ILE A 968 -12.54 7.96 77.67
CA ILE A 968 -13.51 8.91 78.20
C ILE A 968 -12.78 9.84 79.18
N ALA A 969 -12.17 10.90 78.65
CA ALA A 969 -11.66 12.03 79.43
C ALA A 969 -12.26 13.34 78.92
#